data_AF-A0A809S8Y3-F1
#
_entry.id   AF-A0A809S8Y3-F1
#
_cell.length_a   1.000
_cell.length_b   1.000
_cell.length_c   1.000
_cell.angle_alpha   90.00
_cell.angle_beta   90.00
_cell.angle_gamma   90.00
#
_symmetry.space_group_name_H-M   'P 1'
#
loop_
_entity.id
_entity.type
_entity.pdbx_description
1 polymer ?
#
loop_
_entity_poly.entity_id
_entity_poly.type
_entity_poly.pdbx_seq_one_letter_code
_entity_poly.pdbx_strand_id
1 'polypeptide(L)'
;MTKKLKKYLLSFAGISLTTALTVAASCGSDAGSEKPVNNRELVLDLKDQVDWKLSRLTSETNYEELKTRLASINTNVQEATDDEVSKSREALEELNSQVEEKLIALKGENYIKRVQNSDQTGGFSQVQKDSIKLGVSWSNSNAPHQAIKSIVYEYNQLIDSISKMTNEEEKQAAYKKHKISPSSKPVEVIQFGNSYGDAANRVQKSLSSKDQSGFVNLIINYPPVAAMLAQSEMLLSFNSKNKNIETDINELFDKNFTGVNSQIEGVKKPSTFTLPLFKSTNVLGINAAVLGYFLETLKDLQVQFDPADSAYFEQFINASKSDREEVKKIWGEKVAQAEDVIAEYKKAPLTKSIFETYTEIIKFANTMQKLFAKSAVDNPDIHVFGINDIAGVYEQALYAAIGADAGKMIQSVSTNNGKISVDFTTLGNQNAEARTKTQEMFNALSQAFQVGSVYAFPSGQYSSSEQTKHRMAFSIGSTAGYAHNFKKSPDVLVRSTINSLDTVLNQDGVLFFRDKLGAKGNKPGDSEAVLARIGGRNNKLYKSGTPTDPALPNAIKDTYYYISKDAATDEKIQNLKTDKKSIIVNFVLTDQPRTKALKVELDKITDGSVENFVVANQKGDDILFIVIKNASETDITKFNDIDNLRKTNETKFKELLAKAKLSVFQETDHTIVNENELFAQITPSKWTKSDPKKVLFLQGPSLIGVRSNSEDELATKAFVYWLLNYKEELTYKQFDRQGNIEEGKSLGKGDPISFIQQKMSYVSGTKTLTSLPDNTFENNKYLSVVLKELKALVDDNDYVAFEEPGGVGSDAFRNQIKTAWNQKQKQYTEKANEVSFDSFISLTQLGQNK
;
A
#
# COMPACT_ATOMS: atom_id res chain seq x y z
N MET A 1 -44.26 20.09 45.51
CA MET A 1 -44.31 20.93 44.29
C MET A 1 -45.73 20.93 43.74
N THR A 2 -46.30 22.12 43.57
CA THR A 2 -47.72 22.41 43.35
C THR A 2 -48.07 22.57 41.86
N LYS A 3 -49.14 21.89 41.42
CA LYS A 3 -50.16 22.21 40.39
C LYS A 3 -49.86 23.06 39.12
N LYS A 4 -48.61 23.32 38.74
CA LYS A 4 -48.24 24.07 37.50
C LYS A 4 -47.42 23.28 36.47
N LEU A 5 -47.28 21.95 36.60
CA LEU A 5 -46.61 21.11 35.60
C LEU A 5 -47.55 20.23 34.73
N LYS A 6 -48.87 20.39 34.86
CA LYS A 6 -49.86 19.55 34.16
C LYS A 6 -50.45 20.15 32.88
N LYS A 7 -49.90 21.26 32.36
CA LYS A 7 -50.46 21.97 31.20
C LYS A 7 -49.52 22.14 29.99
N TYR A 8 -48.34 21.51 30.02
CA TYR A 8 -47.39 21.50 28.88
C TYR A 8 -47.15 20.12 28.25
N LEU A 9 -47.90 19.08 28.67
CA LEU A 9 -47.81 17.72 28.13
C LEU A 9 -49.06 17.28 27.34
N LEU A 10 -49.93 18.21 26.94
CA LEU A 10 -51.22 17.91 26.29
C LEU A 10 -51.41 18.61 24.94
N SER A 11 -50.33 18.83 24.19
CA SER A 11 -50.38 19.19 22.78
C SER A 11 -49.25 18.52 22.01
N PHE A 12 -49.32 17.20 21.88
CA PHE A 12 -48.81 16.38 20.75
C PHE A 12 -49.19 14.91 21.05
N ALA A 13 -50.51 14.67 21.17
CA ALA A 13 -51.09 13.35 21.15
C ALA A 13 -51.92 13.25 19.88
N GLY A 14 -51.36 12.60 18.87
CA GLY A 14 -51.96 12.47 17.54
C GLY A 14 -50.93 12.07 16.49
N ILE A 15 -50.43 10.83 16.59
CA ILE A 15 -50.19 9.86 15.50
C ILE A 15 -49.59 8.62 16.17
N SER A 16 -50.31 7.52 16.02
CA SER A 16 -50.07 6.20 16.58
C SER A 16 -48.73 5.60 16.15
N LEU A 17 -48.03 4.99 17.12
CA LEU A 17 -46.97 4.01 16.87
C LEU A 17 -47.53 2.81 16.08
N THR A 18 -47.19 2.76 14.80
CA THR A 18 -47.19 1.54 13.99
C THR A 18 -46.03 1.63 13.01
N THR A 19 -44.86 1.09 13.40
CA THR A 19 -43.78 0.62 12.50
C THR A 19 -42.63 0.01 13.32
N ALA A 20 -42.87 -1.19 13.84
CA ALA A 20 -41.81 -2.14 14.19
C ALA A 20 -42.29 -3.54 13.82
N LEU A 21 -42.51 -3.78 12.52
CA LEU A 21 -42.72 -5.09 11.91
C LEU A 21 -42.76 -4.90 10.39
N THR A 22 -41.65 -5.18 9.71
CA THR A 22 -41.57 -5.65 8.30
C THR A 22 -40.11 -5.78 7.86
N VAL A 23 -39.58 -7.01 7.91
CA VAL A 23 -38.72 -7.66 6.89
C VAL A 23 -38.97 -9.17 7.09
N ALA A 24 -39.35 -10.01 6.13
CA ALA A 24 -39.97 -9.86 4.84
C ALA A 24 -40.57 -11.25 4.54
N ALA A 25 -41.83 -11.30 4.12
CA ALA A 25 -42.38 -12.46 3.44
C ALA A 25 -42.02 -12.35 1.95
N SER A 26 -41.17 -13.25 1.45
CA SER A 26 -41.35 -13.83 0.11
C SER A 26 -40.47 -15.08 -0.05
N CYS A 27 -41.07 -16.25 0.19
CA CYS A 27 -41.04 -17.42 -0.70
C CYS A 27 -41.69 -18.62 0.02
N GLY A 28 -42.75 -19.16 -0.57
CA GLY A 28 -43.25 -20.51 -0.30
C GLY A 28 -44.36 -20.61 0.74
N SER A 29 -45.60 -20.72 0.24
CA SER A 29 -46.76 -21.20 0.97
C SER A 29 -46.50 -22.59 1.55
N ASP A 30 -46.51 -22.72 2.87
CA ASP A 30 -47.01 -23.92 3.56
C ASP A 30 -47.53 -23.50 4.93
N ALA A 31 -48.83 -23.69 5.13
CA ALA A 31 -49.49 -23.54 6.42
C ALA A 31 -49.01 -24.68 7.34
N GLY A 32 -48.03 -24.40 8.19
CA GLY A 32 -47.56 -25.31 9.23
C GLY A 32 -47.53 -24.59 10.57
N SER A 33 -48.24 -25.14 11.55
CA SER A 33 -48.30 -24.74 12.96
C SER A 33 -46.99 -24.14 13.51
N GLU A 34 -47.05 -22.95 14.13
CA GLU A 34 -46.01 -22.49 15.05
C GLU A 34 -45.82 -23.56 16.14
N LYS A 35 -44.66 -24.21 16.14
CA LYS A 35 -44.27 -25.11 17.24
C LYS A 35 -44.15 -24.26 18.52
N PRO A 36 -44.71 -24.70 19.66
CA PRO A 36 -44.47 -24.02 20.93
C PRO A 36 -42.96 -24.01 21.23
N VAL A 37 -42.43 -22.85 21.63
CA VAL A 37 -41.03 -22.69 22.03
C VAL A 37 -40.74 -23.60 23.21
N ASN A 38 -39.78 -24.52 23.05
CA ASN A 38 -39.39 -25.47 24.08
C ASN A 38 -38.60 -24.74 25.19
N ASN A 39 -39.24 -24.51 26.36
CA ASN A 39 -38.60 -23.82 27.49
C ASN A 39 -37.27 -24.47 27.94
N ARG A 40 -37.10 -25.77 27.69
CA ARG A 40 -35.86 -26.50 28.04
C ARG A 40 -34.70 -26.10 27.12
N GLU A 41 -34.94 -25.90 25.83
CA GLU A 41 -33.92 -25.41 24.88
C GLU A 41 -33.51 -23.97 25.20
N LEU A 42 -34.47 -23.14 25.59
CA LEU A 42 -34.22 -21.75 25.95
C LEU A 42 -33.34 -21.61 27.20
N VAL A 43 -33.51 -22.47 28.20
CA VAL A 43 -32.64 -22.50 29.39
C VAL A 43 -31.19 -22.82 29.01
N LEU A 44 -30.97 -23.76 28.08
CA LEU A 44 -29.62 -24.11 27.62
C LEU A 44 -28.99 -22.95 26.82
N ASP A 45 -29.75 -22.33 25.91
CA ASP A 45 -29.25 -21.18 25.14
C ASP A 45 -28.92 -19.98 26.05
N LEU A 46 -29.80 -19.66 27.01
CA LEU A 46 -29.54 -18.59 27.97
C LEU A 46 -28.31 -18.87 28.83
N LYS A 47 -28.13 -20.12 29.28
CA LYS A 47 -26.94 -20.52 30.01
C LYS A 47 -25.68 -20.28 29.18
N ASP A 48 -25.68 -20.72 27.93
CA ASP A 48 -24.54 -20.54 27.02
C ASP A 48 -24.25 -19.05 26.77
N GLN A 49 -25.27 -18.21 26.65
CA GLN A 49 -25.13 -16.76 26.57
C GLN A 49 -24.49 -16.16 27.83
N VAL A 50 -24.97 -16.56 29.02
CA VAL A 50 -24.43 -16.09 30.31
C VAL A 50 -22.98 -16.54 30.48
N ASP A 51 -22.68 -17.82 30.25
CA ASP A 51 -21.32 -18.37 30.31
C ASP A 51 -20.37 -17.63 29.36
N TRP A 52 -20.82 -17.40 28.13
CA TRP A 52 -20.07 -16.63 27.14
C TRP A 52 -19.76 -15.22 27.67
N LYS A 53 -20.77 -14.43 28.08
CA LYS A 53 -20.55 -13.05 28.57
C LYS A 53 -19.69 -13.02 29.83
N LEU A 54 -19.97 -13.92 30.78
CA LEU A 54 -19.24 -14.00 32.05
C LEU A 54 -17.76 -14.33 31.83
N SER A 55 -17.44 -15.19 30.86
CA SER A 55 -16.05 -15.54 30.54
C SER A 55 -15.18 -14.36 30.05
N ARG A 56 -15.79 -13.20 29.72
CA ARG A 56 -15.15 -11.94 29.32
C ARG A 56 -15.01 -10.93 30.46
N LEU A 57 -15.65 -11.19 31.59
CA LEU A 57 -15.61 -10.34 32.78
C LEU A 57 -14.57 -10.81 33.81
N THR A 58 -13.58 -11.62 33.41
CA THR A 58 -12.65 -12.26 34.37
C THR A 58 -11.79 -11.29 35.18
N SER A 59 -11.75 -10.01 34.83
CA SER A 59 -11.05 -8.95 35.55
C SER A 59 -11.97 -8.07 36.41
N GLU A 60 -13.29 -8.32 36.42
CA GLU A 60 -14.26 -7.54 37.17
C GLU A 60 -14.33 -7.96 38.64
N THR A 61 -14.49 -6.98 39.52
CA THR A 61 -14.55 -7.18 40.99
C THR A 61 -15.66 -8.14 41.42
N ASN A 62 -16.75 -8.23 40.65
CA ASN A 62 -17.91 -9.07 40.96
C ASN A 62 -17.96 -10.38 40.13
N TYR A 63 -16.89 -10.72 39.42
CA TYR A 63 -16.86 -11.92 38.57
C TYR A 63 -17.17 -13.21 39.36
N GLU A 64 -16.54 -13.40 40.52
CA GLU A 64 -16.75 -14.61 41.33
C GLU A 64 -18.16 -14.69 41.93
N GLU A 65 -18.77 -13.53 42.24
CA GLU A 65 -20.18 -13.45 42.67
C GLU A 65 -21.12 -13.94 41.56
N LEU A 66 -20.99 -13.38 40.35
CA LEU A 66 -21.82 -13.73 39.20
C LEU A 66 -21.64 -15.19 38.77
N LYS A 67 -20.40 -15.68 38.84
CA LYS A 67 -20.06 -17.08 38.58
C LYS A 67 -20.67 -18.04 39.59
N THR A 68 -20.64 -17.67 40.88
CA THR A 68 -21.29 -18.45 41.94
C THR A 68 -22.80 -18.49 41.73
N ARG A 69 -23.40 -17.35 41.34
CA ARG A 69 -24.82 -17.26 41.02
C ARG A 69 -25.21 -18.10 39.80
N LEU A 70 -24.39 -18.15 38.76
CA LEU A 70 -24.62 -19.05 37.62
C LEU A 70 -24.58 -20.52 38.05
N ALA A 71 -23.60 -20.89 38.88
CA ALA A 71 -23.43 -22.26 39.37
C ALA A 71 -24.59 -22.71 40.28
N SER A 72 -25.35 -21.78 40.89
CA SER A 72 -26.50 -22.09 41.72
C SER A 72 -27.81 -22.31 40.93
N ILE A 73 -27.84 -22.01 39.63
CA ILE A 73 -29.04 -22.19 38.79
C ILE A 73 -29.08 -23.63 38.25
N ASN A 74 -30.20 -24.34 38.45
CA ASN A 74 -30.37 -25.70 37.93
C ASN A 74 -30.53 -25.68 36.40
N THR A 75 -29.52 -26.17 35.68
CA THR A 75 -29.51 -26.21 34.22
C THR A 75 -29.67 -27.62 33.66
N ASN A 76 -29.88 -28.63 34.52
CA ASN A 76 -30.22 -29.99 34.10
C ASN A 76 -31.69 -30.08 33.69
N VAL A 77 -31.98 -29.66 32.47
CA VAL A 77 -33.35 -29.58 31.92
C VAL A 77 -33.95 -30.95 31.55
N GLN A 78 -33.17 -32.04 31.57
CA GLN A 78 -33.68 -33.37 31.21
C GLN A 78 -34.53 -33.98 32.34
N GLU A 79 -34.12 -33.74 33.58
CA GLU A 79 -34.74 -34.34 34.79
C GLU A 79 -35.63 -33.35 35.57
N ALA A 80 -35.67 -32.09 35.15
CA ALA A 80 -36.44 -31.03 35.80
C ALA A 80 -37.94 -31.05 35.42
N THR A 81 -38.78 -30.66 36.39
CA THR A 81 -40.20 -30.36 36.18
C THR A 81 -40.36 -29.03 35.42
N ASP A 82 -41.52 -28.81 34.79
CA ASP A 82 -41.75 -27.59 34.00
C ASP A 82 -41.70 -26.30 34.85
N ASP A 83 -42.08 -26.38 36.14
CA ASP A 83 -41.95 -25.27 37.10
C ASP A 83 -40.48 -24.96 37.41
N GLU A 84 -39.65 -25.99 37.58
CA GLU A 84 -38.20 -25.83 37.78
C GLU A 84 -37.52 -25.26 36.53
N VAL A 85 -37.91 -25.71 35.33
CA VAL A 85 -37.40 -25.16 34.06
C VAL A 85 -37.79 -23.68 33.93
N SER A 86 -39.01 -23.30 34.31
CA SER A 86 -39.46 -21.90 34.28
C SER A 86 -38.67 -21.02 35.25
N LYS A 87 -38.45 -21.48 36.49
CA LYS A 87 -37.64 -20.77 37.49
C LYS A 87 -36.18 -20.61 37.06
N SER A 88 -35.59 -21.66 36.48
CA SER A 88 -34.23 -21.58 35.94
C SER A 88 -34.11 -20.61 34.77
N ARG A 89 -35.13 -20.56 33.91
CA ARG A 89 -35.20 -19.58 32.82
C ARG A 89 -35.23 -18.14 33.36
N GLU A 90 -36.15 -17.83 34.27
CA GLU A 90 -36.27 -16.49 34.86
C GLU A 90 -34.97 -16.07 35.57
N ALA A 91 -34.37 -16.97 36.33
CA ALA A 91 -33.09 -16.71 37.00
C ALA A 91 -31.93 -16.46 36.01
N LEU A 92 -31.90 -17.19 34.89
CA LEU A 92 -30.93 -16.97 33.82
C LEU A 92 -31.18 -15.67 33.06
N GLU A 93 -32.42 -15.29 32.78
CA GLU A 93 -32.75 -14.01 32.13
C GLU A 93 -32.30 -12.81 32.98
N GLU A 94 -32.54 -12.87 34.29
CA GLU A 94 -32.10 -11.84 35.24
C GLU A 94 -30.56 -11.77 35.30
N LEU A 95 -29.90 -12.92 35.42
CA LEU A 95 -28.44 -12.99 35.45
C LEU A 95 -27.83 -12.53 34.12
N ASN A 96 -28.40 -12.94 32.99
CA ASN A 96 -27.96 -12.53 31.66
C ASN A 96 -28.00 -11.01 31.49
N SER A 97 -29.07 -10.38 31.98
CA SER A 97 -29.22 -8.92 31.96
C SER A 97 -28.14 -8.22 32.80
N GLN A 98 -27.85 -8.74 34.00
CA GLN A 98 -26.81 -8.17 34.89
C GLN A 98 -25.40 -8.33 34.32
N VAL A 99 -25.10 -9.51 33.77
CA VAL A 99 -23.80 -9.79 33.16
C VAL A 99 -23.63 -8.95 31.88
N GLU A 100 -24.68 -8.79 31.09
CA GLU A 100 -24.68 -7.94 29.90
C GLU A 100 -24.47 -6.47 30.22
N GLU A 101 -25.16 -5.92 31.22
CA GLU A 101 -24.97 -4.53 31.66
C GLU A 101 -23.51 -4.27 32.05
N LYS A 102 -22.90 -5.19 32.81
CA LYS A 102 -21.48 -5.08 33.19
C LYS A 102 -20.56 -5.21 31.98
N LEU A 103 -20.86 -6.11 31.05
CA LEU A 103 -20.06 -6.26 29.83
C LEU A 103 -20.16 -5.04 28.91
N ILE A 104 -21.34 -4.42 28.82
CA ILE A 104 -21.55 -3.15 28.11
C ILE A 104 -20.76 -2.04 28.80
N ALA A 105 -20.76 -1.97 30.13
CA ALA A 105 -19.96 -0.98 30.85
C ALA A 105 -18.44 -1.16 30.60
N LEU A 106 -17.97 -2.41 30.50
CA LEU A 106 -16.55 -2.70 30.29
C LEU A 106 -16.08 -2.55 28.84
N LYS A 107 -16.88 -3.02 27.86
CA LYS A 107 -16.48 -3.18 26.45
C LYS A 107 -17.34 -2.38 25.46
N GLY A 108 -18.47 -1.84 25.90
CA GLY A 108 -19.47 -1.15 25.09
C GLY A 108 -20.41 -2.10 24.33
N GLU A 109 -21.62 -1.63 24.00
CA GLU A 109 -22.62 -2.42 23.24
C GLU A 109 -22.10 -2.93 21.89
N ASN A 110 -21.27 -2.12 21.23
CA ASN A 110 -20.74 -2.47 19.92
C ASN A 110 -19.83 -3.70 19.97
N TYR A 111 -19.17 -3.99 21.10
CA TYR A 111 -18.39 -5.20 21.28
C TYR A 111 -19.28 -6.45 21.18
N ILE A 112 -20.38 -6.47 21.93
CA ILE A 112 -21.35 -7.59 21.95
C ILE A 112 -21.88 -7.84 20.53
N LYS A 113 -22.30 -6.77 19.84
CA LYS A 113 -22.76 -6.84 18.44
C LYS A 113 -21.69 -7.47 17.52
N ARG A 114 -20.42 -7.04 17.62
CA ARG A 114 -19.34 -7.59 16.78
C ARG A 114 -19.13 -9.09 16.99
N VAL A 115 -19.18 -9.57 18.24
CA VAL A 115 -19.02 -10.99 18.57
C VAL A 115 -20.23 -11.80 18.14
N GLN A 116 -21.45 -11.31 18.35
CA GLN A 116 -22.67 -11.95 17.83
C GLN A 116 -22.65 -12.08 16.30
N ASN A 117 -22.05 -11.10 15.61
CA ASN A 117 -21.90 -11.09 14.16
C ASN A 117 -20.70 -11.91 13.65
N SER A 118 -19.96 -12.60 14.52
CA SER A 118 -18.75 -13.35 14.15
C SER A 118 -19.04 -14.68 13.44
N ASP A 119 -20.22 -15.26 13.69
CA ASP A 119 -20.70 -16.50 13.07
C ASP A 119 -21.51 -16.17 11.82
N GLN A 120 -20.85 -15.62 10.80
CA GLN A 120 -21.50 -15.37 9.52
C GLN A 120 -21.74 -16.70 8.79
N THR A 121 -22.81 -16.80 8.00
CA THR A 121 -23.14 -17.97 7.15
C THR A 121 -23.31 -17.50 5.72
N GLY A 122 -22.86 -18.29 4.73
CA GLY A 122 -22.90 -17.91 3.32
C GLY A 122 -21.61 -18.26 2.57
N GLY A 123 -21.55 -17.90 1.28
CA GLY A 123 -20.39 -18.17 0.42
C GLY A 123 -20.22 -19.65 0.04
N PHE A 124 -19.05 -20.02 -0.47
CA PHE A 124 -18.69 -21.41 -0.76
C PHE A 124 -17.66 -21.94 0.25
N SER A 125 -17.72 -23.23 0.57
CA SER A 125 -16.74 -23.84 1.46
C SER A 125 -15.45 -24.20 0.71
N GLN A 126 -14.31 -23.93 1.33
CA GLN A 126 -13.01 -24.44 0.88
C GLN A 126 -12.78 -25.85 1.44
N VAL A 127 -12.01 -26.67 0.73
CA VAL A 127 -11.53 -27.96 1.23
C VAL A 127 -10.68 -27.73 2.49
N GLN A 128 -10.84 -28.58 3.49
CA GLN A 128 -10.03 -28.56 4.70
C GLN A 128 -8.56 -28.77 4.36
N LYS A 129 -7.70 -27.90 4.88
CA LYS A 129 -6.25 -27.93 4.60
C LYS A 129 -5.48 -28.43 5.81
N ASP A 130 -4.32 -29.02 5.54
CA ASP A 130 -3.34 -29.36 6.58
C ASP A 130 -2.67 -28.11 7.18
N SER A 131 -2.65 -27.01 6.43
CA SER A 131 -2.08 -25.73 6.85
C SER A 131 -2.86 -24.52 6.35
N ILE A 132 -2.84 -23.45 7.14
CA ILE A 132 -3.42 -22.15 6.81
C ILE A 132 -2.56 -21.46 5.76
N LYS A 133 -3.17 -21.03 4.65
CA LYS A 133 -2.45 -20.31 3.58
C LYS A 133 -2.53 -18.80 3.81
N LEU A 134 -1.39 -18.16 4.04
CA LEU A 134 -1.22 -16.71 4.14
C LEU A 134 -0.68 -16.15 2.81
N GLY A 135 -1.53 -15.47 2.06
CA GLY A 135 -1.18 -14.82 0.80
C GLY A 135 -0.44 -13.51 0.99
N VAL A 136 0.74 -13.39 0.38
CA VAL A 136 1.54 -12.15 0.34
C VAL A 136 1.90 -11.76 -1.09
N SER A 137 2.17 -10.46 -1.30
CA SER A 137 2.52 -9.92 -2.64
C SER A 137 3.97 -9.45 -2.76
N TRP A 138 4.75 -9.50 -1.66
CA TRP A 138 6.16 -9.12 -1.67
C TRP A 138 7.04 -10.24 -2.19
N SER A 139 8.06 -9.94 -2.99
CA SER A 139 9.00 -10.96 -3.46
C SER A 139 9.77 -11.61 -2.31
N ASN A 140 10.11 -12.89 -2.48
CA ASN A 140 10.78 -13.72 -1.46
C ASN A 140 12.04 -13.10 -0.86
N SER A 141 12.80 -12.31 -1.62
CA SER A 141 14.03 -11.67 -1.15
C SER A 141 13.81 -10.38 -0.36
N ASN A 142 12.59 -9.83 -0.33
CA ASN A 142 12.34 -8.54 0.30
C ASN A 142 12.17 -8.70 1.81
N ALA A 143 12.60 -7.68 2.57
CA ALA A 143 12.54 -7.68 4.03
C ALA A 143 11.12 -7.99 4.59
N PRO A 144 10.01 -7.46 4.04
CA PRO A 144 8.66 -7.83 4.50
C PRO A 144 8.33 -9.31 4.35
N HIS A 145 8.70 -9.94 3.23
CA HIS A 145 8.47 -11.37 3.01
C HIS A 145 9.30 -12.21 4.00
N GLN A 146 10.58 -11.88 4.14
CA GLN A 146 11.49 -12.56 5.06
C GLN A 146 11.03 -12.47 6.52
N ALA A 147 10.55 -11.29 6.93
CA ALA A 147 10.02 -11.09 8.28
C ALA A 147 8.78 -11.97 8.55
N ILE A 148 7.78 -11.96 7.67
CA ILE A 148 6.57 -12.79 7.83
C ILE A 148 6.90 -14.28 7.79
N LYS A 149 7.77 -14.71 6.87
CA LYS A 149 8.21 -16.11 6.80
C LYS A 149 8.88 -16.56 8.10
N SER A 150 9.69 -15.69 8.71
CA SER A 150 10.35 -15.97 9.97
C SER A 150 9.37 -16.05 11.15
N ILE A 151 8.39 -15.15 11.22
CA ILE A 151 7.32 -15.21 12.23
C ILE A 151 6.52 -16.51 12.12
N VAL A 152 6.13 -16.87 10.89
CA VAL A 152 5.41 -18.13 10.62
C VAL A 152 6.25 -19.34 10.99
N TYR A 153 7.56 -19.30 10.73
CA TYR A 153 8.47 -20.37 11.14
C TYR A 153 8.45 -20.56 12.66
N GLU A 154 8.63 -19.50 13.46
CA GLU A 154 8.61 -19.59 14.92
C GLU A 154 7.25 -20.06 15.47
N TYR A 155 6.14 -19.58 14.90
CA TYR A 155 4.80 -20.07 15.22
C TYR A 155 4.65 -21.58 14.97
N ASN A 156 5.09 -22.05 13.80
CA ASN A 156 5.02 -23.47 13.44
C ASN A 156 5.90 -24.34 14.34
N GLN A 157 7.07 -23.85 14.77
CA GLN A 157 7.92 -24.56 15.74
C GLN A 157 7.21 -24.72 17.09
N LEU A 158 6.51 -23.68 17.57
CA LEU A 158 5.73 -23.79 18.80
C LEU A 158 4.62 -24.84 18.68
N ILE A 159 3.86 -24.84 17.58
CA ILE A 159 2.84 -25.87 17.33
C ILE A 159 3.44 -27.27 17.32
N ASP A 160 4.50 -27.47 16.54
CA ASP A 160 5.16 -28.77 16.40
C ASP A 160 5.64 -29.27 17.77
N SER A 161 6.27 -28.40 18.57
CA SER A 161 6.74 -28.73 19.91
C SER A 161 5.61 -29.18 20.85
N ILE A 162 4.46 -28.49 20.82
CA ILE A 162 3.30 -28.81 21.66
C ILE A 162 2.60 -30.08 21.17
N SER A 163 2.51 -30.27 19.85
CA SER A 163 1.85 -31.43 19.25
C SER A 163 2.55 -32.76 19.58
N LYS A 164 3.86 -32.73 19.82
CA LYS A 164 4.69 -33.88 20.18
C LYS A 164 4.65 -34.21 21.69
N MET A 165 4.04 -33.37 22.52
CA MET A 165 3.89 -33.63 23.95
C MET A 165 2.90 -34.78 24.16
N THR A 166 3.31 -35.78 24.93
CA THR A 166 2.49 -36.97 25.25
C THR A 166 1.70 -36.82 26.54
N ASN A 167 2.11 -35.92 27.44
CA ASN A 167 1.38 -35.59 28.65
C ASN A 167 0.36 -34.49 28.37
N GLU A 168 -0.93 -34.79 28.54
CA GLU A 168 -2.02 -33.85 28.25
C GLU A 168 -2.06 -32.65 29.20
N GLU A 169 -1.70 -32.78 30.48
CA GLU A 169 -1.64 -31.64 31.40
C GLU A 169 -0.54 -30.65 31.00
N GLU A 170 0.65 -31.17 30.67
CA GLU A 170 1.77 -30.36 30.18
C GLU A 170 1.43 -29.68 28.86
N LYS A 171 0.73 -30.39 27.97
CA LYS A 171 0.27 -29.87 26.68
C LYS A 171 -0.76 -28.74 26.85
N GLN A 172 -1.74 -28.89 27.73
CA GLN A 172 -2.69 -27.81 28.05
C GLN A 172 -2.01 -26.61 28.70
N ALA A 173 -1.04 -26.84 29.58
CA ALA A 173 -0.23 -25.78 30.17
C ALA A 173 0.60 -25.05 29.09
N ALA A 174 1.16 -25.78 28.12
CA ALA A 174 1.93 -25.21 27.02
C ALA A 174 1.06 -24.38 26.08
N TYR A 175 -0.14 -24.85 25.70
CA TYR A 175 -1.12 -24.07 24.94
C TYR A 175 -1.40 -22.72 25.62
N LYS A 176 -1.68 -22.74 26.93
CA LYS A 176 -1.96 -21.52 27.71
C LYS A 176 -0.76 -20.59 27.82
N LYS A 177 0.43 -21.15 28.08
CA LYS A 177 1.69 -20.39 28.20
C LYS A 177 2.02 -19.68 26.89
N HIS A 178 2.01 -20.43 25.78
CA HIS A 178 2.43 -19.91 24.48
C HIS A 178 1.32 -19.19 23.72
N LYS A 179 0.12 -19.04 24.30
CA LYS A 179 -1.06 -18.45 23.64
C LYS A 179 -1.41 -19.16 22.32
N ILE A 180 -1.15 -20.46 22.25
CA ILE A 180 -1.52 -21.32 21.13
C ILE A 180 -2.87 -21.96 21.46
N SER A 181 -3.81 -21.91 20.52
CA SER A 181 -5.10 -22.61 20.67
C SER A 181 -4.94 -24.09 20.30
N PRO A 182 -5.68 -25.01 20.94
CA PRO A 182 -5.79 -26.40 20.48
C PRO A 182 -6.27 -26.53 19.03
N SER A 183 -7.01 -25.54 18.52
CA SER A 183 -7.46 -25.50 17.11
C SER A 183 -6.38 -24.98 16.14
N SER A 184 -5.16 -24.70 16.59
CA SER A 184 -4.10 -24.13 15.74
C SER A 184 -3.59 -25.14 14.71
N LYS A 185 -3.31 -24.65 13.50
CA LYS A 185 -2.63 -25.41 12.43
C LYS A 185 -1.36 -24.68 12.00
N PRO A 186 -0.37 -25.38 11.43
CA PRO A 186 0.75 -24.72 10.78
C PRO A 186 0.28 -23.70 9.73
N VAL A 187 1.07 -22.64 9.54
CA VAL A 187 0.82 -21.62 8.51
C VAL A 187 1.86 -21.76 7.41
N GLU A 188 1.45 -21.55 6.16
CA GLU A 188 2.31 -21.44 4.99
C GLU A 188 2.17 -20.06 4.36
N VAL A 189 3.31 -19.38 4.16
CA VAL A 189 3.36 -18.12 3.41
C VAL A 189 3.42 -18.45 1.93
N ILE A 190 2.42 -18.00 1.17
CA ILE A 190 2.35 -18.23 -0.27
C ILE A 190 2.45 -16.92 -1.03
N GLN A 191 3.20 -16.92 -2.14
CA GLN A 191 3.19 -15.81 -3.08
C GLN A 191 1.84 -15.78 -3.80
N PHE A 192 1.00 -14.79 -3.47
CA PHE A 192 -0.36 -14.66 -3.99
C PHE A 192 -0.52 -13.53 -5.03
N GLY A 193 0.58 -13.05 -5.60
CA GLY A 193 0.63 -12.00 -6.62
C GLY A 193 2.01 -11.34 -6.61
N ASN A 194 2.41 -10.59 -7.65
CA ASN A 194 3.67 -9.82 -7.62
C ASN A 194 3.44 -8.35 -7.20
N SER A 195 2.18 -7.97 -7.06
CA SER A 195 1.71 -6.67 -6.58
C SER A 195 0.41 -6.87 -5.81
N TYR A 196 0.01 -5.88 -5.01
CA TYR A 196 -1.29 -5.91 -4.33
C TYR A 196 -2.46 -6.01 -5.31
N GLY A 197 -2.37 -5.35 -6.48
CA GLY A 197 -3.36 -5.46 -7.55
C GLY A 197 -3.42 -6.85 -8.19
N ASP A 198 -2.27 -7.50 -8.41
CA ASP A 198 -2.22 -8.89 -8.91
C ASP A 198 -2.93 -9.84 -7.93
N ALA A 199 -2.68 -9.64 -6.64
CA ALA A 199 -3.30 -10.43 -5.59
C ALA A 199 -4.82 -10.17 -5.48
N ALA A 200 -5.26 -8.91 -5.63
CA ALA A 200 -6.69 -8.57 -5.69
C ALA A 200 -7.37 -9.25 -6.89
N ASN A 201 -6.75 -9.20 -8.08
CA ASN A 201 -7.24 -9.91 -9.26
C ASN A 201 -7.31 -11.43 -9.04
N ARG A 202 -6.33 -12.01 -8.35
CA ARG A 202 -6.36 -13.45 -8.01
C ARG A 202 -7.47 -13.79 -7.02
N VAL A 203 -7.75 -12.93 -6.03
CA VAL A 203 -8.92 -13.07 -5.16
C VAL A 203 -10.20 -13.06 -6.00
N GLN A 204 -10.39 -12.06 -6.87
CA GLN A 204 -11.57 -11.96 -7.72
C GLN A 204 -11.76 -13.20 -8.61
N LYS A 205 -10.68 -13.72 -9.21
CA LYS A 205 -10.71 -14.97 -9.98
C LYS A 205 -11.13 -16.16 -9.12
N SER A 206 -10.53 -16.31 -7.93
CA SER A 206 -10.83 -17.41 -7.00
C SER A 206 -12.29 -17.38 -6.54
N LEU A 207 -12.84 -16.19 -6.28
CA LEU A 207 -14.24 -16.00 -5.94
C LEU A 207 -15.16 -16.37 -7.10
N SER A 208 -14.84 -15.91 -8.31
CA SER A 208 -15.63 -16.17 -9.51
C SER A 208 -15.67 -17.66 -9.88
N SER A 209 -14.53 -18.35 -9.75
CA SER A 209 -14.42 -19.79 -10.03
C SER A 209 -14.83 -20.67 -8.84
N LYS A 210 -15.15 -20.07 -7.68
CA LYS A 210 -15.39 -20.77 -6.41
C LYS A 210 -14.26 -21.76 -6.08
N ASP A 211 -13.02 -21.31 -6.20
CA ASP A 211 -11.84 -22.17 -5.98
C ASP A 211 -11.80 -22.68 -4.52
N GLN A 212 -12.13 -23.94 -4.32
CA GLN A 212 -12.17 -24.56 -3.00
C GLN A 212 -10.79 -25.01 -2.51
N SER A 213 -9.81 -25.14 -3.40
CA SER A 213 -8.54 -25.82 -3.09
C SER A 213 -7.34 -24.87 -3.08
N GLY A 214 -7.27 -23.95 -4.04
CA GLY A 214 -6.16 -23.01 -4.24
C GLY A 214 -6.37 -21.65 -3.61
N PHE A 215 -7.53 -21.40 -3.00
CA PHE A 215 -7.82 -20.12 -2.36
C PHE A 215 -7.10 -19.98 -1.01
N VAL A 216 -6.97 -18.75 -0.50
CA VAL A 216 -6.24 -18.46 0.75
C VAL A 216 -7.17 -18.46 1.96
N ASN A 217 -6.57 -18.54 3.16
CA ASN A 217 -7.27 -18.37 4.43
C ASN A 217 -7.02 -16.96 5.00
N LEU A 218 -5.84 -16.40 4.75
CA LEU A 218 -5.44 -15.05 5.12
C LEU A 218 -4.76 -14.36 3.94
N ILE A 219 -4.90 -13.05 3.84
CA ILE A 219 -4.19 -12.25 2.86
C ILE A 219 -3.78 -10.90 3.43
N ILE A 220 -2.57 -10.45 3.06
CA ILE A 220 -2.14 -9.08 3.33
C ILE A 220 -2.37 -8.25 2.07
N ASN A 221 -3.42 -7.42 2.09
CA ASN A 221 -3.80 -6.59 0.94
C ASN A 221 -4.61 -5.34 1.34
N TYR A 222 -4.90 -4.46 0.40
CA TYR A 222 -5.68 -3.25 0.62
C TYR A 222 -7.18 -3.53 0.85
N PRO A 223 -7.90 -2.58 1.47
CA PRO A 223 -9.32 -2.70 1.80
C PRO A 223 -10.28 -3.15 0.67
N PRO A 224 -10.07 -2.83 -0.64
CA PRO A 224 -10.92 -3.32 -1.72
C PRO A 224 -11.04 -4.85 -1.76
N VAL A 225 -10.01 -5.60 -1.34
CA VAL A 225 -10.09 -7.05 -1.22
C VAL A 225 -11.11 -7.49 -0.17
N ALA A 226 -11.21 -6.78 0.95
CA ALA A 226 -12.24 -7.07 1.95
C ALA A 226 -13.65 -6.84 1.38
N ALA A 227 -13.83 -5.82 0.53
CA ALA A 227 -15.08 -5.55 -0.16
C ALA A 227 -15.48 -6.68 -1.12
N MET A 228 -14.53 -7.16 -1.93
CA MET A 228 -14.73 -8.29 -2.85
C MET A 228 -15.16 -9.56 -2.10
N LEU A 229 -14.50 -9.83 -0.97
CA LEU A 229 -14.83 -10.95 -0.08
C LEU A 229 -16.21 -10.76 0.56
N ALA A 230 -16.55 -9.54 1.01
CA ALA A 230 -17.85 -9.24 1.62
C ALA A 230 -19.01 -9.44 0.63
N GLN A 231 -18.85 -8.99 -0.62
CA GLN A 231 -19.86 -9.18 -1.66
C GLN A 231 -20.10 -10.66 -1.99
N SER A 232 -19.08 -11.50 -1.83
CA SER A 232 -19.17 -12.95 -2.05
C SER A 232 -19.48 -13.74 -0.78
N GLU A 233 -19.76 -13.07 0.35
CA GLU A 233 -19.97 -13.66 1.67
C GLU A 233 -18.79 -14.53 2.16
N MET A 234 -17.58 -14.21 1.70
CA MET A 234 -16.31 -14.89 2.00
C MET A 234 -15.39 -14.09 2.93
N LEU A 235 -15.83 -12.95 3.48
CA LEU A 235 -15.05 -12.15 4.42
C LEU A 235 -15.14 -12.73 5.84
N LEU A 236 -14.01 -13.07 6.44
CA LEU A 236 -13.96 -13.68 7.78
C LEU A 236 -13.88 -12.58 8.85
N SER A 237 -14.77 -12.67 9.84
CA SER A 237 -14.62 -11.92 11.09
C SER A 237 -13.52 -12.53 11.95
N PHE A 238 -12.67 -11.72 12.58
CA PHE A 238 -11.70 -12.13 13.59
C PHE A 238 -12.26 -12.11 15.03
N ASN A 239 -13.48 -11.63 15.23
CA ASN A 239 -14.18 -11.83 16.50
C ASN A 239 -14.55 -13.32 16.67
N SER A 240 -14.79 -13.75 17.90
CA SER A 240 -15.14 -15.13 18.19
C SER A 240 -15.87 -15.26 19.52
N LYS A 241 -16.85 -16.18 19.59
CA LYS A 241 -17.41 -16.63 20.87
C LYS A 241 -16.41 -17.43 21.71
N ASN A 242 -15.34 -17.95 21.11
CA ASN A 242 -14.22 -18.53 21.85
C ASN A 242 -13.16 -17.45 22.14
N LYS A 243 -13.04 -17.04 23.41
CA LYS A 243 -12.12 -15.98 23.86
C LYS A 243 -10.64 -16.28 23.60
N ASN A 244 -10.26 -17.55 23.47
CA ASN A 244 -8.86 -17.95 23.28
C ASN A 244 -8.38 -17.75 21.83
N ILE A 245 -9.27 -17.35 20.92
CA ILE A 245 -8.99 -17.06 19.51
C ILE A 245 -9.69 -15.77 19.06
N GLU A 246 -10.19 -14.98 20.01
CA GLU A 246 -10.96 -13.77 19.73
C GLU A 246 -10.02 -12.58 19.56
N THR A 247 -10.09 -11.92 18.41
CA THR A 247 -9.40 -10.65 18.18
C THR A 247 -10.44 -9.54 18.09
N ASP A 248 -10.49 -8.67 19.10
CA ASP A 248 -11.28 -7.45 19.03
C ASP A 248 -10.40 -6.25 18.65
N ILE A 249 -10.79 -5.58 17.56
CA ILE A 249 -10.00 -4.47 17.02
C ILE A 249 -9.89 -3.31 18.02
N ASN A 250 -10.94 -3.05 18.81
CA ASN A 250 -10.98 -1.93 19.75
C ASN A 250 -10.16 -2.18 21.01
N GLU A 251 -9.73 -3.42 21.29
CA GLU A 251 -8.86 -3.70 22.43
C GLU A 251 -7.40 -3.43 22.08
N LEU A 252 -6.99 -3.79 20.86
CA LEU A 252 -5.59 -3.80 20.44
C LEU A 252 -5.17 -2.54 19.69
N PHE A 253 -6.08 -1.92 18.93
CA PHE A 253 -5.78 -0.80 18.04
C PHE A 253 -6.38 0.51 18.53
N ASP A 254 -5.71 1.61 18.21
CA ASP A 254 -6.24 2.95 18.44
C ASP A 254 -7.33 3.27 17.42
N LYS A 255 -8.38 3.97 17.87
CA LYS A 255 -9.59 4.24 17.08
C LYS A 255 -9.29 4.90 15.73
N ASN A 256 -8.25 5.73 15.65
CA ASN A 256 -7.86 6.46 14.44
C ASN A 256 -7.38 5.54 13.30
N PHE A 257 -7.08 4.27 13.59
CA PHE A 257 -6.63 3.27 12.61
C PHE A 257 -7.69 2.23 12.27
N THR A 258 -8.83 2.24 12.95
CA THR A 258 -9.87 1.20 12.84
C THR A 258 -11.00 1.55 11.89
N GLY A 259 -11.11 2.82 11.49
CA GLY A 259 -12.25 3.38 10.75
C GLY A 259 -12.59 2.63 9.46
N VAL A 260 -11.59 2.04 8.79
CA VAL A 260 -11.82 1.26 7.57
C VAL A 260 -12.79 0.09 7.77
N ASN A 261 -12.87 -0.52 8.97
CA ASN A 261 -13.79 -1.63 9.25
C ASN A 261 -15.27 -1.23 9.16
N SER A 262 -15.61 0.04 9.36
CA SER A 262 -16.97 0.56 9.17
C SER A 262 -17.20 1.16 7.78
N GLN A 263 -16.25 0.98 6.86
CA GLN A 263 -16.26 1.54 5.51
C GLN A 263 -16.00 0.48 4.42
N ILE A 264 -16.19 -0.81 4.74
CA ILE A 264 -16.06 -1.90 3.79
C ILE A 264 -17.40 -2.11 3.09
N GLU A 265 -17.44 -1.80 1.81
CA GLU A 265 -18.59 -2.06 0.95
C GLU A 265 -18.96 -3.53 0.99
N GLY A 266 -20.27 -3.82 1.03
CA GLY A 266 -20.73 -5.21 1.11
C GLY A 266 -21.08 -5.67 2.52
N VAL A 267 -20.45 -5.09 3.54
CA VAL A 267 -20.66 -5.47 4.93
C VAL A 267 -22.06 -5.04 5.39
N LYS A 268 -22.80 -6.00 5.95
CA LYS A 268 -24.16 -5.80 6.50
C LYS A 268 -24.18 -5.65 8.02
N LYS A 269 -23.16 -6.20 8.69
CA LYS A 269 -23.12 -6.36 10.13
C LYS A 269 -21.73 -5.99 10.64
N PRO A 270 -21.60 -5.10 11.64
CA PRO A 270 -20.29 -4.69 12.13
C PRO A 270 -19.56 -5.87 12.79
N SER A 271 -18.27 -5.98 12.50
CA SER A 271 -17.34 -6.96 13.08
C SER A 271 -15.90 -6.49 12.85
N THR A 272 -14.91 -7.24 13.34
CA THR A 272 -13.49 -7.03 13.02
C THR A 272 -13.12 -7.86 11.80
N PHE A 273 -12.97 -7.22 10.64
CA PHE A 273 -12.69 -7.88 9.36
C PHE A 273 -11.28 -7.63 8.84
N THR A 274 -10.73 -6.45 9.13
CA THR A 274 -9.38 -6.06 8.71
C THR A 274 -8.58 -5.55 9.89
N LEU A 275 -7.30 -5.88 9.94
CA LEU A 275 -6.40 -5.48 11.03
C LEU A 275 -5.35 -4.48 10.53
N PRO A 276 -5.24 -3.28 11.12
CA PRO A 276 -4.35 -2.20 10.67
C PRO A 276 -2.90 -2.39 11.14
N LEU A 277 -2.29 -3.50 10.73
CA LEU A 277 -0.93 -3.88 11.13
C LEU A 277 0.17 -3.19 10.33
N PHE A 278 -0.13 -2.77 9.10
CA PHE A 278 0.89 -2.28 8.18
C PHE A 278 0.57 -0.87 7.70
N LYS A 279 0.46 0.09 8.63
CA LYS A 279 0.17 1.48 8.28
C LYS A 279 1.43 2.22 7.85
N SER A 280 1.29 2.99 6.77
CA SER A 280 2.26 3.95 6.26
C SER A 280 1.54 5.24 5.88
N THR A 281 2.32 6.26 5.58
CA THR A 281 1.82 7.55 5.10
C THR A 281 2.77 8.10 4.04
N ASN A 282 2.47 9.30 3.56
CA ASN A 282 3.27 10.05 2.60
C ASN A 282 4.34 10.86 3.35
N VAL A 283 5.57 10.79 2.89
CA VAL A 283 6.71 11.53 3.45
C VAL A 283 7.27 12.46 2.39
N LEU A 284 7.63 13.67 2.79
CA LEU A 284 8.36 14.62 1.97
C LEU A 284 9.86 14.37 2.15
N GLY A 285 10.48 13.75 1.14
CA GLY A 285 11.92 13.63 1.02
C GLY A 285 12.52 14.90 0.45
N ILE A 286 13.58 15.41 1.07
CA ILE A 286 14.27 16.63 0.64
C ILE A 286 15.70 16.27 0.25
N ASN A 287 16.08 16.65 -0.96
CA ASN A 287 17.46 16.71 -1.42
C ASN A 287 18.09 17.99 -0.89
N ALA A 288 18.85 17.87 0.20
CA ALA A 288 19.43 19.03 0.86
C ALA A 288 20.42 19.78 -0.04
N ALA A 289 21.10 19.10 -0.95
CA ALA A 289 22.03 19.73 -1.88
C ALA A 289 21.32 20.71 -2.82
N VAL A 290 20.19 20.29 -3.40
CA VAL A 290 19.39 21.15 -4.30
C VAL A 290 18.68 22.25 -3.51
N LEU A 291 18.02 21.91 -2.40
CA LEU A 291 17.30 22.92 -1.61
C LEU A 291 18.26 23.95 -1.01
N GLY A 292 19.45 23.53 -0.54
CA GLY A 292 20.47 24.43 -0.03
C GLY A 292 20.96 25.41 -1.09
N TYR A 293 21.17 24.97 -2.33
CA TYR A 293 21.50 25.85 -3.45
C TYR A 293 20.41 26.90 -3.72
N PHE A 294 19.14 26.51 -3.63
CA PHE A 294 18.02 27.44 -3.78
C PHE A 294 17.98 28.48 -2.67
N LEU A 295 18.08 28.03 -1.42
CA LEU A 295 18.04 28.91 -0.25
C LEU A 295 19.22 29.88 -0.23
N GLU A 296 20.41 29.43 -0.60
CA GLU A 296 21.58 30.31 -0.74
C GLU A 296 21.36 31.36 -1.83
N THR A 297 20.81 30.97 -3.00
CA THR A 297 20.48 31.91 -4.07
C THR A 297 19.45 32.96 -3.61
N LEU A 298 18.44 32.55 -2.83
CA LEU A 298 17.47 33.49 -2.24
C LEU A 298 18.12 34.47 -1.26
N LYS A 299 19.05 33.98 -0.43
CA LYS A 299 19.82 34.79 0.52
C LYS A 299 20.70 35.82 -0.21
N ASP A 300 21.37 35.42 -1.29
CA ASP A 300 22.15 36.30 -2.16
C ASP A 300 21.29 37.37 -2.84
N LEU A 301 20.02 37.05 -3.11
CA LEU A 301 19.00 37.98 -3.60
C LEU A 301 18.31 38.76 -2.47
N GLN A 302 18.84 38.75 -1.25
CA GLN A 302 18.36 39.52 -0.09
C GLN A 302 16.97 39.13 0.42
N VAL A 303 16.48 37.92 0.11
CA VAL A 303 15.29 37.37 0.77
C VAL A 303 15.62 37.11 2.25
N GLN A 304 14.81 37.67 3.13
CA GLN A 304 14.97 37.49 4.57
C GLN A 304 14.41 36.13 4.99
N PHE A 305 15.09 35.44 5.91
CA PHE A 305 14.55 34.26 6.57
C PHE A 305 14.02 34.66 7.94
N ASP A 306 12.94 34.02 8.36
CA ASP A 306 12.43 34.22 9.71
C ASP A 306 13.49 33.77 10.73
N PRO A 307 13.83 34.60 11.74
CA PRO A 307 14.82 34.24 12.75
C PRO A 307 14.51 32.92 13.48
N ALA A 308 13.23 32.59 13.70
CA ALA A 308 12.82 31.36 14.36
C ALA A 308 13.07 30.10 13.52
N ASP A 309 13.10 30.25 12.19
CA ASP A 309 13.31 29.14 11.23
C ASP A 309 14.70 29.16 10.58
N SER A 310 15.56 30.13 10.94
CA SER A 310 16.88 30.29 10.30
C SER A 310 17.76 29.05 10.45
N ALA A 311 17.78 28.42 11.63
CA ALA A 311 18.53 27.16 11.84
C ALA A 311 17.99 26.01 10.96
N TYR A 312 16.68 25.98 10.73
CA TYR A 312 16.04 24.98 9.86
C TYR A 312 16.43 25.15 8.39
N PHE A 313 16.66 26.38 7.91
CA PHE A 313 17.14 26.61 6.55
C PHE A 313 18.67 26.43 6.41
N GLU A 314 19.43 26.89 7.40
CA GLU A 314 20.90 26.84 7.37
C GLU A 314 21.45 25.40 7.36
N GLN A 315 20.75 24.41 7.93
CA GLN A 315 21.18 23.00 7.81
C GLN A 315 21.20 22.52 6.34
N PHE A 316 20.26 22.96 5.49
CA PHE A 316 20.23 22.59 4.08
C PHE A 316 21.33 23.30 3.30
N ILE A 317 21.53 24.60 3.56
CA ILE A 317 22.62 25.37 2.97
C ILE A 317 23.97 24.72 3.31
N ASN A 318 24.18 24.31 4.56
CA ASN A 318 25.39 23.65 4.99
C ASN A 318 25.58 22.26 4.35
N ALA A 319 24.52 21.46 4.29
CA ALA A 319 24.56 20.14 3.65
C ALA A 319 24.84 20.23 2.14
N SER A 320 24.48 21.33 1.48
CA SER A 320 24.71 21.52 0.03
C SER A 320 26.14 21.84 -0.39
N LYS A 321 27.03 22.16 0.55
CA LYS A 321 28.34 22.73 0.24
C LYS A 321 29.22 21.82 -0.61
N SER A 322 29.18 20.50 -0.39
CA SER A 322 29.99 19.53 -1.13
C SER A 322 29.57 19.41 -2.60
N ASP A 323 28.28 19.51 -2.89
CA ASP A 323 27.73 19.16 -4.20
C ASP A 323 27.33 20.39 -5.02
N ARG A 324 27.53 21.58 -4.45
CA ARG A 324 27.07 22.87 -5.00
C ARG A 324 27.43 23.07 -6.46
N GLU A 325 28.68 22.81 -6.84
CA GLU A 325 29.13 22.98 -8.21
C GLU A 325 28.46 21.99 -9.16
N GLU A 326 28.13 20.78 -8.69
CA GLU A 326 27.43 19.79 -9.51
C GLU A 326 25.94 20.11 -9.64
N VAL A 327 25.29 20.48 -8.54
CA VAL A 327 23.91 21.00 -8.54
C VAL A 327 23.79 22.20 -9.48
N LYS A 328 24.74 23.13 -9.43
CA LYS A 328 24.79 24.31 -10.29
C LYS A 328 24.94 23.96 -11.77
N LYS A 329 25.69 22.91 -12.14
CA LYS A 329 25.75 22.44 -13.55
C LYS A 329 24.40 21.90 -14.02
N ILE A 330 23.66 21.25 -13.13
CA ILE A 330 22.34 20.65 -13.43
C ILE A 330 21.26 21.73 -13.54
N TRP A 331 21.16 22.62 -12.55
CA TRP A 331 20.09 23.64 -12.46
C TRP A 331 20.42 24.95 -13.20
N GLY A 332 21.72 25.24 -13.37
CA GLY A 332 22.22 26.47 -13.98
C GLY A 332 22.27 27.65 -13.01
N GLU A 333 22.87 28.74 -13.48
CA GLU A 333 22.86 30.03 -12.78
C GLU A 333 21.45 30.62 -12.69
N LYS A 334 21.28 31.62 -11.82
CA LYS A 334 20.05 32.40 -11.78
C LYS A 334 19.78 33.11 -13.12
N VAL A 335 18.51 33.24 -13.49
CA VAL A 335 18.07 33.98 -14.70
C VAL A 335 18.30 35.48 -14.54
N ALA A 336 18.35 36.21 -15.67
CA ALA A 336 18.58 37.66 -15.66
C ALA A 336 17.51 38.43 -14.87
N GLN A 337 16.25 37.98 -14.98
CA GLN A 337 15.07 38.53 -14.30
C GLN A 337 14.83 37.93 -12.91
N ALA A 338 15.86 37.40 -12.25
CA ALA A 338 15.73 36.71 -10.96
C ALA A 338 15.02 37.56 -9.90
N GLU A 339 15.28 38.87 -9.87
CA GLU A 339 14.66 39.83 -8.95
C GLU A 339 13.13 39.89 -9.09
N ASP A 340 12.62 39.88 -10.33
CA ASP A 340 11.18 39.87 -10.60
C ASP A 340 10.55 38.53 -10.20
N VAL A 341 11.27 37.43 -10.44
CA VAL A 341 10.81 36.07 -10.09
C VAL A 341 10.60 35.93 -8.58
N ILE A 342 11.48 36.51 -7.75
CA ILE A 342 11.44 36.40 -6.29
C ILE A 342 10.77 37.57 -5.58
N ALA A 343 10.20 38.53 -6.31
CA ALA A 343 9.66 39.78 -5.76
C ALA A 343 8.66 39.57 -4.61
N GLU A 344 7.90 38.48 -4.63
CA GLU A 344 6.96 38.15 -3.55
C GLU A 344 7.66 37.70 -2.26
N TYR A 345 8.76 36.94 -2.37
CA TYR A 345 9.56 36.51 -1.22
C TYR A 345 10.36 37.66 -0.58
N LYS A 346 10.44 38.82 -1.24
CA LYS A 346 10.99 40.05 -0.62
C LYS A 346 10.00 40.79 0.27
N LYS A 347 8.70 40.49 0.19
CA LYS A 347 7.65 41.20 0.95
C LYS A 347 7.50 40.72 2.39
N ALA A 348 7.91 39.48 2.68
CA ALA A 348 7.82 38.89 4.00
C ALA A 348 8.93 37.84 4.19
N PRO A 349 9.41 37.60 5.42
CA PRO A 349 10.40 36.57 5.68
C PRO A 349 9.93 35.17 5.24
N LEU A 350 10.85 34.40 4.66
CA LEU A 350 10.63 32.98 4.37
C LEU A 350 10.55 32.20 5.69
N THR A 351 9.51 31.39 5.84
CA THR A 351 9.26 30.54 7.02
C THR A 351 9.17 29.08 6.58
N LYS A 352 9.39 28.14 7.51
CA LYS A 352 9.25 26.70 7.20
C LYS A 352 7.82 26.30 6.84
N SER A 353 6.84 27.16 7.09
CA SER A 353 5.43 26.94 6.73
C SER A 353 5.20 26.70 5.24
N ILE A 354 6.17 27.05 4.37
CA ILE A 354 6.13 26.68 2.94
C ILE A 354 5.95 25.17 2.72
N PHE A 355 6.30 24.32 3.69
CA PHE A 355 6.15 22.88 3.61
C PHE A 355 4.91 22.33 4.33
N GLU A 356 4.14 23.19 5.01
CA GLU A 356 2.97 22.79 5.79
C GLU A 356 1.69 22.76 4.95
N THR A 357 1.64 23.55 3.86
CA THR A 357 0.49 23.65 2.96
C THR A 357 0.83 23.38 1.50
N TYR A 358 -0.08 22.70 0.78
CA TYR A 358 0.14 22.38 -0.64
C TYR A 358 0.21 23.64 -1.52
N THR A 359 -0.59 24.67 -1.22
CA THR A 359 -0.54 25.93 -1.99
C THR A 359 0.82 26.63 -1.87
N GLU A 360 1.45 26.63 -0.69
CA GLU A 360 2.74 27.29 -0.49
C GLU A 360 3.91 26.49 -1.08
N ILE A 361 3.93 25.16 -0.95
CA ILE A 361 4.99 24.35 -1.55
C ILE A 361 4.91 24.38 -3.08
N ILE A 362 3.71 24.39 -3.67
CA ILE A 362 3.52 24.52 -5.13
C ILE A 362 4.00 25.90 -5.60
N LYS A 363 3.68 26.95 -4.84
CA LYS A 363 4.15 28.30 -5.14
C LYS A 363 5.67 28.41 -5.06
N PHE A 364 6.28 27.87 -4.01
CA PHE A 364 7.73 27.80 -3.87
C PHE A 364 8.37 27.04 -5.03
N ALA A 365 7.82 25.88 -5.39
CA ALA A 365 8.27 25.10 -6.53
C ALA A 365 8.19 25.88 -7.85
N ASN A 366 7.08 26.57 -8.11
CA ASN A 366 6.90 27.42 -9.29
C ASN A 366 7.94 28.53 -9.37
N THR A 367 8.22 29.20 -8.25
CA THR A 367 9.22 30.28 -8.20
C THR A 367 10.63 29.73 -8.42
N MET A 368 11.00 28.64 -7.75
CA MET A 368 12.35 28.06 -7.88
C MET A 368 12.58 27.49 -9.28
N GLN A 369 11.57 26.87 -9.89
CA GLN A 369 11.66 26.37 -11.27
C GLN A 369 11.99 27.50 -12.25
N LYS A 370 11.43 28.70 -12.04
CA LYS A 370 11.67 29.89 -12.89
C LYS A 370 12.96 30.63 -12.57
N LEU A 371 13.60 30.34 -11.43
CA LEU A 371 14.74 31.10 -10.95
C LEU A 371 16.04 30.73 -11.65
N PHE A 372 16.20 29.48 -12.12
CA PHE A 372 17.46 28.98 -12.67
C PHE A 372 17.41 28.69 -14.17
N ALA A 373 18.52 28.94 -14.88
CA ALA A 373 18.55 28.96 -16.34
C ALA A 373 18.29 27.61 -17.01
N LYS A 374 18.57 26.47 -16.36
CA LYS A 374 18.29 25.13 -16.93
C LYS A 374 16.90 24.61 -16.59
N SER A 375 16.26 25.17 -15.56
CA SER A 375 14.90 24.81 -15.14
C SER A 375 13.85 25.76 -15.75
N ALA A 376 14.23 27.01 -16.02
CA ALA A 376 13.38 28.06 -16.61
C ALA A 376 13.33 28.00 -18.15
N VAL A 377 13.15 26.80 -18.68
CA VAL A 377 13.02 26.53 -20.13
C VAL A 377 11.69 25.87 -20.41
N ASP A 378 11.26 25.90 -21.68
CA ASP A 378 10.08 25.14 -22.11
C ASP A 378 10.34 23.64 -21.95
N ASN A 379 9.42 22.95 -21.29
CA ASN A 379 9.48 21.50 -21.02
C ASN A 379 10.81 21.05 -20.36
N PRO A 380 11.08 21.51 -19.12
CA PRO A 380 12.35 21.24 -18.46
C PRO A 380 12.49 19.75 -18.11
N ASP A 381 13.72 19.26 -18.21
CA ASP A 381 14.11 17.90 -17.85
C ASP A 381 14.41 17.74 -16.34
N ILE A 382 14.20 18.79 -15.55
CA ILE A 382 14.39 18.86 -14.10
C ILE A 382 13.19 19.56 -13.47
N HIS A 383 12.79 19.10 -12.30
CA HIS A 383 11.55 19.53 -11.65
C HIS A 383 11.83 19.81 -10.18
N VAL A 384 11.26 20.87 -9.61
CA VAL A 384 11.48 21.17 -8.18
C VAL A 384 10.80 20.12 -7.29
N PHE A 385 9.57 19.72 -7.63
CA PHE A 385 8.71 18.92 -6.77
C PHE A 385 8.16 17.66 -7.48
N GLY A 386 8.54 16.48 -6.99
CA GLY A 386 8.00 15.21 -7.48
C GLY A 386 6.88 14.63 -6.62
N ILE A 387 5.90 13.98 -7.26
CA ILE A 387 4.82 13.28 -6.58
C ILE A 387 4.74 11.85 -7.10
N ASN A 388 4.97 10.87 -6.23
CA ASN A 388 4.88 9.44 -6.60
C ASN A 388 3.45 8.92 -6.70
N ASP A 389 2.54 9.48 -5.90
CA ASP A 389 1.15 9.07 -5.85
C ASP A 389 0.22 10.28 -5.87
N ILE A 390 -0.08 10.76 -7.07
CA ILE A 390 -0.89 11.96 -7.24
C ILE A 390 -2.32 11.79 -6.72
N ALA A 391 -2.87 10.57 -6.74
CA ALA A 391 -4.20 10.31 -6.18
C ALA A 391 -4.19 10.49 -4.66
N GLY A 392 -3.23 9.89 -3.96
CA GLY A 392 -3.13 10.04 -2.50
C GLY A 392 -2.88 11.48 -2.07
N VAL A 393 -2.02 12.22 -2.78
CA VAL A 393 -1.79 13.66 -2.52
C VAL A 393 -3.05 14.50 -2.77
N TYR A 394 -3.73 14.27 -3.89
CA TYR A 394 -4.97 14.95 -4.23
C TYR A 394 -6.07 14.68 -3.20
N GLU A 395 -6.27 13.44 -2.78
CA GLU A 395 -7.32 13.08 -1.82
C GLU A 395 -7.02 13.59 -0.41
N GLN A 396 -5.76 13.55 0.02
CA GLN A 396 -5.34 14.14 1.29
C GLN A 396 -5.60 15.66 1.31
N ALA A 397 -5.18 16.35 0.26
CA ALA A 397 -5.42 17.79 0.09
C ALA A 397 -6.92 18.09 0.06
N LEU A 398 -7.71 17.31 -0.69
CA LEU A 398 -9.14 17.48 -0.82
C LEU A 398 -9.85 17.29 0.51
N TYR A 399 -9.50 16.25 1.25
CA TYR A 399 -10.07 16.02 2.56
C TYR A 399 -9.80 17.18 3.52
N ALA A 400 -8.60 17.75 3.49
CA ALA A 400 -8.28 18.94 4.28
C ALA A 400 -9.12 20.15 3.85
N ALA A 401 -9.23 20.38 2.55
CA ALA A 401 -9.91 21.53 1.96
C ALA A 401 -11.44 21.54 2.17
N ILE A 402 -12.06 20.37 2.37
CA ILE A 402 -13.50 20.24 2.70
C ILE A 402 -13.76 20.16 4.22
N GLY A 403 -12.74 20.45 5.03
CA GLY A 403 -12.85 20.49 6.49
C GLY A 403 -12.82 19.12 7.17
N ALA A 404 -12.21 18.13 6.52
CA ALA A 404 -12.15 16.73 6.98
C ALA A 404 -13.53 16.09 7.23
N ASP A 405 -14.48 16.42 6.35
CA ASP A 405 -15.83 15.84 6.38
C ASP A 405 -15.92 14.66 5.40
N ALA A 406 -15.96 13.44 5.95
CA ALA A 406 -16.05 12.21 5.17
C ALA A 406 -17.35 12.12 4.33
N GLY A 407 -18.44 12.77 4.75
CA GLY A 407 -19.69 12.80 4.00
C GLY A 407 -19.62 13.64 2.73
N LYS A 408 -18.61 14.53 2.63
CA LYS A 408 -18.39 15.39 1.46
C LYS A 408 -17.31 14.85 0.50
N MET A 409 -16.66 13.74 0.85
CA MET A 409 -15.59 13.18 0.03
C MET A 409 -16.07 12.61 -1.31
N ILE A 410 -15.12 12.48 -2.24
CA ILE A 410 -15.35 11.94 -3.59
C ILE A 410 -15.63 10.44 -3.60
N GLN A 411 -15.27 9.74 -2.53
CA GLN A 411 -15.65 8.37 -2.22
C GLN A 411 -16.55 8.44 -0.97
N SER A 412 -17.86 8.60 -1.16
CA SER A 412 -18.78 8.78 -0.04
C SER A 412 -19.31 7.44 0.46
N VAL A 413 -19.31 7.24 1.78
CA VAL A 413 -19.78 6.01 2.41
C VAL A 413 -21.20 6.22 2.92
N SER A 414 -22.10 5.33 2.54
CA SER A 414 -23.50 5.32 3.00
C SER A 414 -23.93 3.92 3.41
N THR A 415 -25.06 3.82 4.11
CA THR A 415 -25.70 2.54 4.43
C THR A 415 -27.03 2.44 3.70
N ASN A 416 -27.12 1.50 2.77
CA ASN A 416 -28.32 1.25 1.97
C ASN A 416 -28.87 -0.13 2.34
N ASN A 417 -30.12 -0.20 2.83
CA ASN A 417 -30.75 -1.45 3.30
C ASN A 417 -29.89 -2.24 4.31
N GLY A 418 -29.24 -1.52 5.24
CA GLY A 418 -28.33 -2.11 6.23
C GLY A 418 -26.98 -2.59 5.69
N LYS A 419 -26.69 -2.36 4.40
CA LYS A 419 -25.43 -2.73 3.74
C LYS A 419 -24.60 -1.49 3.45
N ILE A 420 -23.33 -1.52 3.81
CA ILE A 420 -22.39 -0.43 3.47
C ILE A 420 -22.23 -0.37 1.95
N SER A 421 -22.35 0.84 1.41
CA SER A 421 -22.17 1.19 0.01
C SER A 421 -21.16 2.33 -0.12
N VAL A 422 -20.35 2.31 -1.18
CA VAL A 422 -19.40 3.38 -1.51
C VAL A 422 -19.81 3.98 -2.86
N ASP A 423 -20.02 5.30 -2.88
CA ASP A 423 -20.38 6.04 -4.09
C ASP A 423 -19.19 6.89 -4.57
N PHE A 424 -18.91 6.79 -5.88
CA PHE A 424 -17.81 7.44 -6.57
C PHE A 424 -18.28 8.57 -7.50
N THR A 425 -19.56 8.95 -7.43
CA THR A 425 -20.18 9.90 -8.36
C THR A 425 -20.22 11.35 -7.86
N THR A 426 -19.74 11.62 -6.63
CA THR A 426 -19.79 12.95 -5.98
C THR A 426 -19.29 14.08 -6.89
N LEU A 427 -18.22 13.86 -7.67
CA LEU A 427 -17.65 14.88 -8.57
C LEU A 427 -18.56 15.27 -9.75
N GLY A 428 -19.56 14.44 -10.09
CA GLY A 428 -20.59 14.76 -11.08
C GLY A 428 -21.63 15.76 -10.58
N ASN A 429 -21.78 15.90 -9.27
CA ASN A 429 -22.68 16.90 -8.69
C ASN A 429 -22.05 18.29 -8.73
N GLN A 430 -22.63 19.19 -9.53
CA GLN A 430 -22.15 20.57 -9.71
C GLN A 430 -22.13 21.38 -8.41
N ASN A 431 -22.96 21.02 -7.43
CA ASN A 431 -23.07 21.72 -6.14
C ASN A 431 -22.22 21.07 -5.03
N ALA A 432 -21.51 19.97 -5.31
CA ALA A 432 -20.68 19.32 -4.30
C ALA A 432 -19.46 20.18 -3.96
N GLU A 433 -19.22 20.42 -2.67
CA GLU A 433 -18.05 21.18 -2.19
C GLU A 433 -16.74 20.55 -2.68
N ALA A 434 -16.67 19.22 -2.71
CA ALA A 434 -15.52 18.50 -3.26
C ALA A 434 -15.25 18.83 -4.73
N ARG A 435 -16.27 19.10 -5.56
CA ARG A 435 -16.07 19.50 -6.96
C ARG A 435 -15.44 20.89 -7.03
N THR A 436 -15.94 21.85 -6.26
CA THR A 436 -15.36 23.21 -6.17
C THR A 436 -13.91 23.17 -5.72
N LYS A 437 -13.60 22.42 -4.65
CA LYS A 437 -12.22 22.26 -4.16
C LYS A 437 -11.32 21.52 -5.14
N THR A 438 -11.86 20.55 -5.86
CA THR A 438 -11.14 19.88 -6.95
C THR A 438 -10.80 20.85 -8.08
N GLN A 439 -11.68 21.81 -8.41
CA GLN A 439 -11.38 22.82 -9.43
C GLN A 439 -10.24 23.76 -9.00
N GLU A 440 -10.22 24.19 -7.74
CA GLU A 440 -9.12 24.97 -7.17
C GLU A 440 -7.78 24.22 -7.31
N MET A 441 -7.76 22.93 -6.94
CA MET A 441 -6.58 22.07 -7.05
C MET A 441 -6.18 21.81 -8.50
N PHE A 442 -7.15 21.56 -9.37
CA PHE A 442 -6.96 21.41 -10.81
C PHE A 442 -6.24 22.61 -11.40
N ASN A 443 -6.68 23.82 -11.09
CA ASN A 443 -6.06 25.04 -11.60
C ASN A 443 -4.61 25.20 -11.09
N ALA A 444 -4.38 25.02 -9.80
CA ALA A 444 -3.06 25.16 -9.19
C ALA A 444 -2.04 24.13 -9.72
N LEU A 445 -2.44 22.85 -9.80
CA LEU A 445 -1.58 21.78 -10.32
C LEU A 445 -1.38 21.91 -11.83
N SER A 446 -2.41 22.31 -12.59
CA SER A 446 -2.27 22.57 -14.03
C SER A 446 -1.24 23.66 -14.32
N GLN A 447 -1.27 24.75 -13.55
CA GLN A 447 -0.27 25.81 -13.66
C GLN A 447 1.13 25.28 -13.31
N ALA A 448 1.24 24.45 -12.27
CA ALA A 448 2.52 23.88 -11.87
C ALA A 448 3.09 22.90 -12.92
N PHE A 449 2.24 22.07 -13.54
CA PHE A 449 2.62 21.21 -14.66
C PHE A 449 3.04 22.02 -15.88
N GLN A 450 2.33 23.12 -16.18
CA GLN A 450 2.69 24.02 -17.28
C GLN A 450 4.06 24.67 -17.06
N VAL A 451 4.36 25.09 -15.83
CA VAL A 451 5.67 25.64 -15.46
C VAL A 451 6.75 24.54 -15.42
N GLY A 452 6.36 23.27 -15.33
CA GLY A 452 7.27 22.14 -15.15
C GLY A 452 7.87 22.06 -13.75
N SER A 453 7.28 22.75 -12.77
CA SER A 453 7.79 22.76 -11.39
C SER A 453 7.39 21.53 -10.59
N VAL A 454 6.21 20.98 -10.89
CA VAL A 454 5.67 19.77 -10.30
C VAL A 454 5.66 18.67 -11.34
N TYR A 455 6.05 17.47 -10.97
CA TYR A 455 5.95 16.28 -11.81
C TYR A 455 5.31 15.12 -11.04
N ALA A 456 4.12 14.71 -11.49
CA ALA A 456 3.45 13.50 -11.03
C ALA A 456 4.01 12.30 -11.81
N PHE A 457 4.67 11.40 -11.09
CA PHE A 457 5.23 10.19 -11.67
C PHE A 457 4.09 9.19 -11.96
N PRO A 458 3.99 8.67 -13.20
CA PRO A 458 3.00 7.65 -13.52
C PRO A 458 3.33 6.34 -12.82
N SER A 459 2.36 5.42 -12.79
CA SER A 459 2.53 4.11 -12.14
C SER A 459 3.76 3.37 -12.68
N GLY A 460 4.58 2.84 -11.77
CA GLY A 460 5.84 2.16 -12.11
C GLY A 460 7.06 3.08 -12.22
N GLN A 461 6.86 4.40 -12.22
CA GLN A 461 7.94 5.39 -12.13
C GLN A 461 7.95 6.03 -10.74
N TYR A 462 9.13 6.51 -10.31
CA TYR A 462 9.32 7.05 -8.97
C TYR A 462 10.23 8.27 -9.00
N SER A 463 9.90 9.29 -8.21
CA SER A 463 10.69 10.50 -8.02
C SER A 463 12.13 10.23 -7.61
N SER A 464 12.36 9.14 -6.88
CA SER A 464 13.69 8.70 -6.47
C SER A 464 14.65 8.53 -7.64
N SER A 465 14.19 8.12 -8.84
CA SER A 465 15.07 7.94 -10.00
C SER A 465 15.69 9.24 -10.51
N GLU A 466 15.07 10.37 -10.20
CA GLU A 466 15.55 11.72 -10.54
C GLU A 466 16.14 12.43 -9.31
N GLN A 467 15.53 12.27 -8.13
CA GLN A 467 15.99 12.89 -6.89
C GLN A 467 17.41 12.46 -6.54
N THR A 468 17.74 11.17 -6.67
CA THR A 468 19.09 10.68 -6.36
C THR A 468 20.17 11.26 -7.26
N LYS A 469 19.82 11.99 -8.32
CA LYS A 469 20.74 12.59 -9.30
C LYS A 469 20.74 14.13 -9.21
N HIS A 470 20.25 14.69 -8.11
CA HIS A 470 20.04 16.14 -7.92
C HIS A 470 19.13 16.81 -8.95
N ARG A 471 18.27 16.06 -9.64
CA ARG A 471 17.31 16.62 -10.62
C ARG A 471 15.97 17.02 -9.99
N MET A 472 15.90 16.99 -8.66
CA MET A 472 14.73 17.30 -7.88
C MET A 472 15.10 17.81 -6.49
N ALA A 473 14.40 18.85 -6.02
CA ALA A 473 14.64 19.42 -4.70
C ALA A 473 13.94 18.63 -3.60
N PHE A 474 12.70 18.21 -3.85
CA PHE A 474 11.96 17.39 -2.91
C PHE A 474 10.88 16.57 -3.60
N SER A 475 10.45 15.49 -2.94
CA SER A 475 9.39 14.63 -3.45
C SER A 475 8.52 14.01 -2.36
N ILE A 476 7.26 13.78 -2.69
CA ILE A 476 6.35 12.98 -1.87
C ILE A 476 6.41 11.52 -2.30
N GLY A 477 6.74 10.64 -1.35
CA GLY A 477 6.74 9.19 -1.55
C GLY A 477 6.27 8.42 -0.33
N SER A 478 6.07 7.11 -0.50
CA SER A 478 5.73 6.21 0.60
C SER A 478 6.92 5.99 1.54
N THR A 479 6.66 5.77 2.83
CA THR A 479 7.69 5.34 3.80
C THR A 479 8.48 4.12 3.37
N ALA A 480 7.83 3.19 2.64
CA ALA A 480 8.47 2.00 2.11
C ALA A 480 9.58 2.30 1.09
N GLY A 481 9.59 3.53 0.53
CA GLY A 481 10.55 3.98 -0.47
C GLY A 481 11.84 4.58 0.07
N TYR A 482 12.04 4.67 1.39
CA TYR A 482 13.18 5.40 2.01
C TYR A 482 14.53 5.08 1.37
N ALA A 483 14.90 3.81 1.29
CA ALA A 483 16.20 3.36 0.79
C ALA A 483 16.43 3.60 -0.72
N HIS A 484 15.40 4.00 -1.46
CA HIS A 484 15.53 4.35 -2.88
C HIS A 484 15.85 5.83 -3.11
N ASN A 485 15.70 6.69 -2.10
CA ASN A 485 15.83 8.14 -2.23
C ASN A 485 17.26 8.67 -2.06
N PHE A 486 18.22 7.78 -1.86
CA PHE A 486 19.65 8.05 -1.80
C PHE A 486 20.43 6.87 -2.39
N LYS A 487 21.71 7.09 -2.68
CA LYS A 487 22.65 6.03 -3.06
C LYS A 487 23.68 5.83 -1.97
N LYS A 488 24.13 4.57 -1.81
CA LYS A 488 25.19 4.19 -0.87
C LYS A 488 26.58 4.22 -1.50
N SER A 489 26.62 4.19 -2.82
CA SER A 489 27.84 4.20 -3.61
C SER A 489 27.53 4.72 -5.01
N PRO A 490 28.48 5.41 -5.66
CA PRO A 490 28.35 5.80 -7.05
C PRO A 490 28.28 4.59 -8.00
N ASP A 491 27.49 4.70 -9.07
CA ASP A 491 27.43 3.73 -10.15
C ASP A 491 28.22 4.18 -11.39
N VAL A 492 28.48 3.22 -12.28
CA VAL A 492 28.83 3.52 -13.68
C VAL A 492 27.55 3.46 -14.50
N LEU A 493 27.24 4.52 -15.23
CA LEU A 493 26.03 4.63 -16.04
C LEU A 493 26.35 4.56 -17.54
N VAL A 494 25.40 4.05 -18.30
CA VAL A 494 25.26 4.34 -19.72
C VAL A 494 24.21 5.45 -19.85
N ARG A 495 24.63 6.61 -20.37
CA ARG A 495 23.82 7.84 -20.47
C ARG A 495 23.57 8.19 -21.93
N SER A 496 22.37 8.64 -22.26
CA SER A 496 22.12 9.22 -23.58
C SER A 496 22.80 10.58 -23.74
N THR A 497 23.34 10.85 -24.93
CA THR A 497 23.92 12.15 -25.28
C THR A 497 22.88 13.14 -25.78
N ILE A 498 21.64 12.69 -25.98
CA ILE A 498 20.52 13.52 -26.46
C ILE A 498 19.76 14.13 -25.29
N ASN A 499 19.57 13.34 -24.24
CA ASN A 499 18.87 13.70 -23.02
C ASN A 499 19.50 12.94 -21.86
N SER A 500 19.33 13.41 -20.62
CA SER A 500 19.92 12.77 -19.43
C SER A 500 19.17 11.48 -19.02
N LEU A 501 18.90 10.60 -19.98
CA LEU A 501 18.36 9.27 -19.78
C LEU A 501 19.50 8.31 -19.47
N ASP A 502 19.39 7.58 -18.36
CA ASP A 502 20.46 6.72 -17.86
C ASP A 502 19.96 5.31 -17.56
N THR A 503 20.86 4.34 -17.73
CA THR A 503 20.74 2.99 -17.17
C THR A 503 22.06 2.61 -16.51
N VAL A 504 22.02 1.75 -15.49
CA VAL A 504 23.23 1.31 -14.80
C VAL A 504 24.00 0.32 -15.69
N LEU A 505 25.31 0.50 -15.81
CA LEU A 505 26.20 -0.45 -16.50
C LEU A 505 26.38 -1.71 -15.63
N ASN A 506 25.36 -2.56 -15.61
CA ASN A 506 25.33 -3.84 -14.92
C ASN A 506 24.56 -4.89 -15.73
N GLN A 507 24.43 -6.09 -15.18
CA GLN A 507 23.74 -7.22 -15.82
C GLN A 507 22.24 -7.01 -16.10
N ASP A 508 21.62 -5.98 -15.52
CA ASP A 508 20.21 -5.66 -15.69
C ASP A 508 20.01 -4.51 -16.71
N GLY A 509 20.92 -3.52 -16.75
CA GLY A 509 20.87 -2.40 -17.70
C GLY A 509 21.54 -2.66 -19.05
N VAL A 510 22.55 -3.55 -19.09
CA VAL A 510 23.23 -3.96 -20.32
C VAL A 510 23.23 -5.48 -20.46
N LEU A 511 22.58 -5.94 -21.54
CA LEU A 511 22.30 -7.34 -21.85
C LEU A 511 23.09 -7.79 -23.10
N PHE A 512 22.95 -9.06 -23.44
CA PHE A 512 23.58 -9.73 -24.58
C PHE A 512 22.73 -10.93 -24.99
N PHE A 513 22.82 -11.38 -26.24
CA PHE A 513 22.11 -12.58 -26.69
C PHE A 513 22.75 -13.86 -26.18
N ARG A 514 21.94 -14.90 -25.93
CA ARG A 514 22.37 -16.23 -25.51
C ARG A 514 21.91 -17.30 -26.48
N ASP A 515 22.61 -18.42 -26.47
CA ASP A 515 22.17 -19.63 -27.16
C ASP A 515 20.78 -20.07 -26.69
N LYS A 516 19.99 -20.61 -27.62
CA LYS A 516 18.79 -21.38 -27.28
C LYS A 516 19.27 -22.57 -26.42
N LEU A 517 18.79 -22.70 -25.18
CA LEU A 517 19.04 -23.90 -24.38
C LEU A 517 18.52 -25.13 -25.14
N GLY A 518 19.26 -26.23 -25.08
CA GLY A 518 18.78 -27.54 -25.53
C GLY A 518 17.47 -27.94 -24.82
N ALA A 519 16.76 -28.92 -25.38
CA ALA A 519 15.38 -29.31 -25.03
C ALA A 519 15.05 -29.45 -23.52
N LYS A 520 16.04 -29.73 -22.65
CA LYS A 520 15.87 -29.85 -21.19
C LYS A 520 15.48 -28.54 -20.48
N GLY A 521 15.63 -27.37 -21.11
CA GLY A 521 15.31 -26.07 -20.51
C GLY A 521 14.07 -25.36 -21.09
N ASN A 522 13.35 -26.01 -22.00
CA ASN A 522 12.15 -25.46 -22.65
C ASN A 522 10.92 -26.25 -22.17
N LYS A 523 9.89 -25.55 -21.70
CA LYS A 523 8.57 -26.12 -21.39
C LYS A 523 7.85 -26.47 -22.71
N PRO A 524 6.92 -27.43 -22.73
CA PRO A 524 6.08 -27.69 -23.90
C PRO A 524 5.40 -26.40 -24.38
N GLY A 525 5.56 -26.03 -25.66
CA GLY A 525 5.07 -24.76 -26.25
C GLY A 525 6.10 -23.63 -26.36
N ASP A 526 7.26 -23.71 -25.67
CA ASP A 526 8.29 -22.65 -25.69
C ASP A 526 9.03 -22.52 -27.04
N SER A 527 9.16 -23.59 -27.82
CA SER A 527 10.12 -23.62 -28.95
C SER A 527 9.75 -22.71 -30.12
N GLU A 528 8.45 -22.52 -30.37
CA GLU A 528 7.91 -21.70 -31.46
C GLU A 528 7.65 -20.24 -31.05
N ALA A 529 7.28 -19.99 -29.80
CA ALA A 529 6.97 -18.64 -29.32
C ALA A 529 8.20 -17.85 -28.85
N VAL A 530 9.28 -18.51 -28.42
CA VAL A 530 10.51 -17.83 -27.95
C VAL A 530 11.43 -17.49 -29.13
N LEU A 531 11.63 -16.20 -29.37
CA LEU A 531 12.51 -15.65 -30.41
C LEU A 531 13.98 -15.75 -30.01
N ALA A 532 14.30 -15.33 -28.78
CA ALA A 532 15.67 -15.25 -28.28
C ALA A 532 15.72 -15.38 -26.74
N ARG A 533 16.92 -15.53 -26.21
CA ARG A 533 17.20 -15.38 -24.78
C ARG A 533 18.28 -14.34 -24.58
N ILE A 534 18.16 -13.54 -23.53
CA ILE A 534 19.03 -12.39 -23.29
C ILE A 534 19.50 -12.26 -21.83
N GLY A 535 20.68 -11.67 -21.66
CA GLY A 535 21.23 -11.22 -20.38
C GLY A 535 21.69 -12.33 -19.44
N GLY A 536 22.26 -11.92 -18.30
CA GLY A 536 22.81 -12.86 -17.30
C GLY A 536 21.77 -13.84 -16.74
N ARG A 537 20.51 -13.41 -16.63
CA ARG A 537 19.39 -14.20 -16.12
C ARG A 537 18.71 -15.10 -17.14
N ASN A 538 19.18 -15.09 -18.40
CA ASN A 538 18.62 -15.91 -19.47
C ASN A 538 17.12 -15.64 -19.72
N ASN A 539 16.74 -14.36 -19.64
CA ASN A 539 15.37 -13.89 -19.81
C ASN A 539 14.89 -14.26 -21.22
N LYS A 540 13.67 -14.78 -21.33
CA LYS A 540 13.09 -15.13 -22.64
C LYS A 540 12.50 -13.90 -23.31
N LEU A 541 12.69 -13.82 -24.62
CA LEU A 541 12.05 -12.84 -25.50
C LEU A 541 11.06 -13.57 -26.40
N TYR A 542 9.77 -13.36 -26.16
CA TYR A 542 8.66 -13.98 -26.86
C TYR A 542 8.22 -13.17 -28.09
N LYS A 543 7.65 -13.88 -29.06
CA LYS A 543 7.06 -13.34 -30.28
C LYS A 543 5.87 -12.42 -29.97
N SER A 544 5.67 -11.41 -30.80
CA SER A 544 4.46 -10.59 -30.78
C SER A 544 3.19 -11.45 -30.88
N GLY A 545 2.14 -11.03 -30.18
CA GLY A 545 0.87 -11.78 -30.09
C GLY A 545 0.88 -13.00 -29.16
N THR A 546 1.99 -13.30 -28.47
CA THR A 546 2.01 -14.39 -27.48
C THR A 546 1.12 -14.03 -26.28
N PRO A 547 0.14 -14.88 -25.90
CA PRO A 547 -0.75 -14.59 -24.76
C PRO A 547 -0.01 -14.55 -23.42
N THR A 548 -0.40 -13.62 -22.56
CA THR A 548 0.16 -13.46 -21.20
C THR A 548 -0.74 -13.99 -20.10
N ASP A 549 -2.01 -14.29 -20.37
CA ASP A 549 -2.95 -14.78 -19.36
C ASP A 549 -2.65 -16.24 -18.99
N PRO A 550 -2.18 -16.53 -17.76
CA PRO A 550 -1.80 -17.88 -17.34
C PRO A 550 -2.92 -18.93 -17.46
N ALA A 551 -4.19 -18.51 -17.59
CA ALA A 551 -5.33 -19.39 -17.78
C ALA A 551 -5.43 -19.97 -19.22
N LEU A 552 -4.78 -19.35 -20.20
CA LEU A 552 -4.80 -19.83 -21.58
C LEU A 552 -3.78 -20.98 -21.76
N PRO A 553 -4.12 -22.04 -22.51
CA PRO A 553 -3.26 -23.22 -22.68
C PRO A 553 -1.84 -22.92 -23.19
N ASN A 554 -1.65 -21.82 -23.94
CA ASN A 554 -0.39 -21.43 -24.58
C ASN A 554 0.25 -20.16 -23.98
N ALA A 555 -0.15 -19.73 -22.79
CA ALA A 555 0.35 -18.50 -22.20
C ALA A 555 1.70 -18.61 -21.50
N ILE A 556 2.39 -17.48 -21.38
CA ILE A 556 3.70 -17.36 -20.73
C ILE A 556 3.55 -17.59 -19.21
N LYS A 557 4.26 -18.59 -18.69
CA LYS A 557 4.28 -18.96 -17.25
C LYS A 557 5.57 -18.57 -16.54
N ASP A 558 6.34 -17.64 -17.10
CA ASP A 558 7.64 -17.25 -16.56
C ASP A 558 7.57 -15.92 -15.81
N THR A 559 8.42 -15.77 -14.81
CA THR A 559 8.44 -14.60 -13.93
C THR A 559 9.17 -13.40 -14.54
N TYR A 560 10.11 -13.64 -15.46
CA TYR A 560 10.92 -12.62 -16.11
C TYR A 560 11.00 -12.88 -17.62
N TYR A 561 10.31 -12.07 -18.40
CA TYR A 561 10.27 -12.19 -19.85
C TYR A 561 10.04 -10.84 -20.51
N TYR A 562 10.29 -10.82 -21.81
CA TYR A 562 9.95 -9.73 -22.71
C TYR A 562 9.08 -10.25 -23.86
N ILE A 563 8.23 -9.40 -24.42
CA ILE A 563 7.42 -9.69 -25.60
C ILE A 563 7.72 -8.64 -26.66
N SER A 564 8.05 -9.09 -27.86
CA SER A 564 8.16 -8.21 -29.03
C SER A 564 6.84 -7.50 -29.34
N LYS A 565 6.90 -6.25 -29.81
CA LYS A 565 5.70 -5.43 -30.04
C LYS A 565 4.93 -5.79 -31.31
N ASP A 566 5.63 -6.24 -32.35
CA ASP A 566 5.05 -6.48 -33.67
C ASP A 566 5.89 -7.47 -34.49
N ALA A 567 5.36 -7.89 -35.63
CA ALA A 567 6.02 -8.84 -36.53
C ALA A 567 7.36 -8.32 -37.09
N ALA A 568 7.50 -7.01 -37.29
CA ALA A 568 8.75 -6.40 -37.75
C ALA A 568 9.85 -6.52 -36.68
N THR A 569 9.47 -6.30 -35.41
CA THR A 569 10.35 -6.50 -34.27
C THR A 569 10.69 -7.98 -34.08
N ASP A 570 9.75 -8.88 -34.33
CA ASP A 570 10.02 -10.33 -34.31
C ASP A 570 11.15 -10.71 -35.29
N GLU A 571 11.07 -10.19 -36.51
CA GLU A 571 12.06 -10.45 -37.56
C GLU A 571 13.45 -9.89 -37.18
N LYS A 572 13.51 -8.65 -36.68
CA LYS A 572 14.77 -8.05 -36.18
C LYS A 572 15.44 -8.93 -35.13
N ILE A 573 14.66 -9.42 -34.17
CA ILE A 573 15.17 -10.24 -33.08
C ILE A 573 15.60 -11.62 -33.59
N GLN A 574 14.85 -12.22 -34.52
CA GLN A 574 15.25 -13.48 -35.15
C GLN A 574 16.59 -13.38 -35.87
N ASN A 575 16.84 -12.25 -36.54
CA ASN A 575 18.10 -11.98 -37.23
C ASN A 575 19.27 -11.75 -36.25
N LEU A 576 19.00 -11.30 -35.02
CA LEU A 576 20.00 -11.00 -34.01
C LEU A 576 20.23 -12.11 -32.97
N LYS A 577 19.35 -13.10 -32.88
CA LYS A 577 19.36 -14.09 -31.78
C LYS A 577 20.67 -14.88 -31.62
N THR A 578 21.46 -15.01 -32.69
CA THR A 578 22.76 -15.70 -32.69
C THR A 578 23.95 -14.74 -32.57
N ASP A 579 23.70 -13.44 -32.53
CA ASP A 579 24.73 -12.41 -32.45
C ASP A 579 25.23 -12.25 -31.01
N LYS A 580 26.25 -13.04 -30.68
CA LYS A 580 26.90 -13.02 -29.36
C LYS A 580 27.95 -11.92 -29.22
N LYS A 581 28.23 -11.14 -30.26
CA LYS A 581 29.26 -10.09 -30.21
C LYS A 581 28.66 -8.72 -29.91
N SER A 582 27.34 -8.61 -29.91
CA SER A 582 26.60 -7.38 -29.68
C SER A 582 26.22 -7.19 -28.23
N ILE A 583 26.19 -5.93 -27.80
CA ILE A 583 25.60 -5.53 -26.52
C ILE A 583 24.23 -4.92 -26.74
N ILE A 584 23.34 -5.11 -25.78
CA ILE A 584 21.99 -4.57 -25.77
C ILE A 584 21.88 -3.62 -24.58
N VAL A 585 21.73 -2.32 -24.82
CA VAL A 585 21.41 -1.35 -23.78
C VAL A 585 19.89 -1.20 -23.72
N ASN A 586 19.31 -1.29 -22.51
CA ASN A 586 17.87 -1.15 -22.34
C ASN A 586 17.48 0.11 -21.55
N PHE A 587 16.37 0.73 -21.97
CA PHE A 587 15.75 1.86 -21.29
C PHE A 587 14.24 1.66 -21.21
N VAL A 588 13.63 1.89 -20.05
CA VAL A 588 12.16 1.81 -19.89
C VAL A 588 11.49 2.98 -20.63
N LEU A 589 10.43 2.67 -21.39
CA LEU A 589 9.75 3.57 -22.34
C LEU A 589 8.39 4.11 -21.87
N THR A 590 7.90 3.78 -20.67
CA THR A 590 6.52 4.00 -20.15
C THR A 590 6.07 5.48 -20.03
N ASP A 591 6.22 6.27 -21.09
CA ASP A 591 6.01 7.72 -21.25
C ASP A 591 7.04 8.65 -20.60
N GLN A 592 8.30 8.45 -20.96
CA GLN A 592 9.31 9.52 -20.85
C GLN A 592 9.50 10.16 -22.23
N PRO A 593 9.22 11.48 -22.41
CA PRO A 593 9.51 12.22 -23.65
C PRO A 593 10.96 12.01 -24.14
N ARG A 594 11.88 11.84 -23.19
CA ARG A 594 13.31 11.55 -23.42
C ARG A 594 13.55 10.27 -24.22
N THR A 595 12.90 9.16 -23.86
CA THR A 595 13.13 7.88 -24.56
C THR A 595 12.55 7.90 -25.97
N LYS A 596 11.42 8.60 -26.19
CA LYS A 596 10.85 8.86 -27.53
C LYS A 596 11.83 9.70 -28.37
N ALA A 597 12.37 10.78 -27.81
CA ALA A 597 13.35 11.63 -28.48
C ALA A 597 14.63 10.87 -28.85
N LEU A 598 15.15 10.03 -27.93
CA LEU A 598 16.30 9.18 -28.20
C LEU A 598 16.00 8.20 -29.35
N LYS A 599 14.83 7.56 -29.34
CA LYS A 599 14.44 6.64 -30.41
C LYS A 599 14.43 7.32 -31.78
N VAL A 600 13.89 8.55 -31.88
CA VAL A 600 13.89 9.33 -33.12
C VAL A 600 15.31 9.58 -33.64
N GLU A 601 16.27 9.87 -32.76
CA GLU A 601 17.67 10.04 -33.16
C GLU A 601 18.34 8.71 -33.54
N LEU A 602 17.98 7.61 -32.89
CA LEU A 602 18.49 6.27 -33.22
C LEU A 602 17.97 5.79 -34.59
N ASP A 603 16.72 6.10 -34.94
CA ASP A 603 16.13 5.72 -36.23
C ASP A 603 16.81 6.40 -37.44
N LYS A 604 17.58 7.47 -37.20
CA LYS A 604 18.40 8.13 -38.24
C LYS A 604 19.71 7.39 -38.54
N ILE A 605 20.11 6.44 -37.69
CA ILE A 605 21.34 5.65 -37.88
C ILE A 605 21.03 4.51 -38.85
N THR A 606 21.59 4.59 -40.06
CA THR A 606 21.28 3.66 -41.17
C THR A 606 22.50 2.85 -41.64
N ASP A 607 23.67 3.05 -41.03
CA ASP A 607 24.92 2.36 -41.39
C ASP A 607 24.99 0.89 -40.92
N GLY A 608 23.92 0.40 -40.29
CA GLY A 608 23.80 -0.96 -39.77
C GLY A 608 24.57 -1.23 -38.47
N SER A 609 25.29 -0.25 -37.92
CA SER A 609 26.08 -0.39 -36.70
C SER A 609 25.23 -0.48 -35.42
N VAL A 610 24.01 0.05 -35.48
CA VAL A 610 23.04 0.06 -34.38
C VAL A 610 21.69 -0.45 -34.89
N GLU A 611 21.05 -1.32 -34.12
CA GLU A 611 19.64 -1.69 -34.29
C GLU A 611 18.86 -1.20 -33.07
N ASN A 612 17.63 -0.74 -33.24
CA ASN A 612 16.74 -0.48 -32.12
C ASN A 612 15.34 -1.06 -32.35
N PHE A 613 14.69 -1.46 -31.26
CA PHE A 613 13.32 -1.95 -31.25
C PHE A 613 12.71 -1.89 -29.84
N VAL A 614 11.38 -1.99 -29.77
CA VAL A 614 10.63 -1.92 -28.53
C VAL A 614 10.10 -3.30 -28.15
N VAL A 615 10.25 -3.66 -26.89
CA VAL A 615 9.64 -4.87 -26.29
C VAL A 615 8.79 -4.46 -25.09
N ALA A 616 7.82 -5.27 -24.69
CA ALA A 616 7.11 -5.13 -23.43
C ALA A 616 7.71 -6.07 -22.38
N ASN A 617 7.88 -5.63 -21.14
CA ASN A 617 8.21 -6.52 -20.03
C ASN A 617 6.93 -7.23 -19.50
N GLN A 618 7.07 -8.06 -18.46
CA GLN A 618 5.95 -8.78 -17.84
C GLN A 618 4.88 -7.89 -17.19
N LYS A 619 5.17 -6.61 -16.94
CA LYS A 619 4.22 -5.62 -16.42
C LYS A 619 3.47 -4.89 -17.54
N GLY A 620 3.83 -5.15 -18.80
CA GLY A 620 3.35 -4.40 -19.95
C GLY A 620 4.12 -3.11 -20.21
N ASP A 621 5.20 -2.86 -19.48
CA ASP A 621 6.03 -1.67 -19.68
C ASP A 621 6.81 -1.81 -20.97
N ASP A 622 6.75 -0.80 -21.83
CA ASP A 622 7.59 -0.73 -23.01
C ASP A 622 9.05 -0.55 -22.59
N ILE A 623 9.98 -1.18 -23.31
CA ILE A 623 11.41 -1.10 -23.10
C ILE A 623 12.08 -0.92 -24.47
N LEU A 624 12.87 0.15 -24.62
CA LEU A 624 13.69 0.39 -25.78
C LEU A 624 14.96 -0.46 -25.67
N PHE A 625 15.16 -1.38 -26.60
CA PHE A 625 16.42 -2.10 -26.76
C PHE A 625 17.24 -1.44 -27.85
N ILE A 626 18.49 -1.13 -27.51
CA ILE A 626 19.50 -0.57 -28.42
C ILE A 626 20.60 -1.61 -28.56
N VAL A 627 20.68 -2.25 -29.71
CA VAL A 627 21.67 -3.27 -30.02
C VAL A 627 22.83 -2.63 -30.76
N ILE A 628 24.00 -2.59 -30.13
CA ILE A 628 25.22 -2.06 -30.74
C ILE A 628 26.00 -3.24 -31.31
N LYS A 629 26.08 -3.29 -32.64
CA LYS A 629 26.61 -4.46 -33.36
C LYS A 629 28.13 -4.56 -33.29
N ASN A 630 28.63 -5.79 -33.26
CA ASN A 630 30.08 -6.09 -33.26
C ASN A 630 30.83 -5.37 -32.13
N ALA A 631 30.25 -5.40 -30.93
CA ALA A 631 30.81 -4.72 -29.77
C ALA A 631 32.03 -5.38 -29.16
N SER A 632 32.19 -6.68 -29.41
CA SER A 632 33.30 -7.49 -28.96
C SER A 632 33.93 -8.25 -30.13
N GLU A 633 35.24 -8.52 -30.04
CA GLU A 633 35.93 -9.41 -30.98
C GLU A 633 35.60 -10.89 -30.71
N THR A 634 35.31 -11.22 -29.45
CA THR A 634 34.92 -12.55 -28.95
C THR A 634 33.45 -12.58 -28.51
N ASP A 635 32.88 -13.79 -28.40
CA ASP A 635 31.52 -13.98 -27.91
C ASP A 635 31.36 -13.48 -26.46
N ILE A 636 30.27 -12.77 -26.22
CA ILE A 636 29.82 -12.30 -24.91
C ILE A 636 28.92 -13.39 -24.32
N THR A 637 29.32 -13.95 -23.20
CA THR A 637 28.57 -15.04 -22.52
C THR A 637 28.08 -14.66 -21.13
N LYS A 638 28.67 -13.60 -20.55
CA LYS A 638 28.37 -13.05 -19.24
C LYS A 638 28.64 -11.55 -19.23
N PHE A 639 28.02 -10.83 -18.29
CA PHE A 639 28.20 -9.39 -18.14
C PHE A 639 29.67 -9.00 -17.89
N ASN A 640 30.45 -9.82 -17.18
CA ASN A 640 31.87 -9.55 -16.94
C ASN A 640 32.68 -9.41 -18.23
N ASP A 641 32.25 -10.04 -19.34
CA ASP A 641 32.93 -9.87 -20.63
C ASP A 641 32.75 -8.41 -21.12
N ILE A 642 31.58 -7.81 -20.92
CA ILE A 642 31.28 -6.41 -21.25
C ILE A 642 32.04 -5.44 -20.36
N ASP A 643 32.04 -5.67 -19.04
CA ASP A 643 32.79 -4.81 -18.12
C ASP A 643 34.31 -4.87 -18.36
N ASN A 644 34.83 -6.03 -18.78
CA ASN A 644 36.22 -6.16 -19.23
C ASN A 644 36.50 -5.34 -20.50
N LEU A 645 35.59 -5.32 -21.50
CA LEU A 645 35.77 -4.48 -22.70
C LEU A 645 35.96 -3.01 -22.31
N ARG A 646 35.16 -2.51 -21.37
CA ARG A 646 35.30 -1.15 -20.84
C ARG A 646 36.64 -0.94 -20.11
N LYS A 647 37.04 -1.87 -19.24
CA LYS A 647 38.25 -1.75 -18.41
C LYS A 647 39.55 -1.87 -19.20
N THR A 648 39.58 -2.71 -20.23
CA THR A 648 40.80 -2.97 -21.01
C THR A 648 41.05 -1.92 -22.10
N ASN A 649 39.99 -1.33 -22.68
CA ASN A 649 40.13 -0.27 -23.68
C ASN A 649 38.96 0.73 -23.60
N GLU A 650 39.04 1.64 -22.63
CA GLU A 650 38.00 2.62 -22.34
C GLU A 650 37.65 3.50 -23.55
N THR A 651 38.65 3.94 -24.32
CA THR A 651 38.45 4.77 -25.52
C THR A 651 37.59 4.05 -26.56
N LYS A 652 37.93 2.81 -26.91
CA LYS A 652 37.16 2.01 -27.88
C LYS A 652 35.75 1.74 -27.38
N PHE A 653 35.57 1.52 -26.07
CA PHE A 653 34.24 1.35 -25.48
C PHE A 653 33.39 2.64 -25.53
N LYS A 654 33.99 3.81 -25.30
CA LYS A 654 33.32 5.10 -25.46
C LYS A 654 32.91 5.37 -26.91
N GLU A 655 33.81 5.12 -27.86
CA GLU A 655 33.52 5.23 -29.30
C GLU A 655 32.39 4.30 -29.72
N LEU A 656 32.34 3.09 -29.14
CA LEU A 656 31.27 2.14 -29.39
C LEU A 656 29.90 2.66 -28.96
N LEU A 657 29.79 3.17 -27.74
CA LEU A 657 28.54 3.75 -27.23
C LEU A 657 28.12 5.01 -28.01
N ALA A 658 29.10 5.82 -28.45
CA ALA A 658 28.83 7.03 -29.21
C ALA A 658 28.11 6.76 -30.54
N LYS A 659 28.31 5.58 -31.16
CA LYS A 659 27.56 5.15 -32.35
C LYS A 659 26.05 5.15 -32.11
N ALA A 660 25.63 4.82 -30.89
CA ALA A 660 24.23 4.78 -30.48
C ALA A 660 23.76 6.05 -29.75
N LYS A 661 24.48 7.17 -29.85
CA LYS A 661 24.19 8.40 -29.08
C LYS A 661 24.19 8.15 -27.57
N LEU A 662 25.07 7.27 -27.11
CA LEU A 662 25.27 6.93 -25.71
C LEU A 662 26.70 7.28 -25.27
N SER A 663 26.89 7.45 -23.97
CA SER A 663 28.18 7.68 -23.33
C SER A 663 28.29 6.92 -22.01
N VAL A 664 29.52 6.74 -21.52
CA VAL A 664 29.75 6.29 -20.15
C VAL A 664 29.79 7.51 -19.24
N PHE A 665 29.02 7.47 -18.15
CA PHE A 665 29.09 8.46 -17.09
C PHE A 665 29.46 7.77 -15.78
N GLN A 666 30.54 8.25 -15.15
CA GLN A 666 30.96 7.79 -13.83
C GLN A 666 30.33 8.71 -12.79
N GLU A 667 29.42 8.19 -11.99
CA GLU A 667 28.95 8.93 -10.82
C GLU A 667 30.11 9.08 -9.81
N THR A 668 30.05 10.17 -9.05
CA THR A 668 30.82 10.43 -7.84
C THR A 668 29.86 10.73 -6.69
N ASP A 669 30.38 10.79 -5.47
CA ASP A 669 29.60 11.16 -4.27
C ASP A 669 28.95 12.56 -4.39
N HIS A 670 29.45 13.44 -5.27
CA HIS A 670 28.89 14.77 -5.52
C HIS A 670 27.82 14.83 -6.62
N THR A 671 27.66 13.75 -7.38
CA THR A 671 26.66 13.65 -8.47
C THR A 671 25.40 12.91 -8.03
N ILE A 672 25.39 12.41 -6.80
CA ILE A 672 24.34 11.58 -6.23
C ILE A 672 23.92 12.11 -4.88
N VAL A 673 22.69 11.85 -4.48
CA VAL A 673 22.24 12.10 -3.11
C VAL A 673 22.73 10.99 -2.19
N ASN A 674 23.57 11.35 -1.23
CA ASN A 674 24.00 10.48 -0.15
C ASN A 674 22.96 10.45 0.98
N GLU A 675 23.00 9.42 1.83
CA GLU A 675 22.00 9.23 2.89
C GLU A 675 21.93 10.41 3.89
N ASN A 676 23.08 11.03 4.17
CA ASN A 676 23.19 12.21 5.03
C ASN A 676 22.62 13.49 4.39
N GLU A 677 22.53 13.56 3.06
CA GLU A 677 21.91 14.68 2.31
C GLU A 677 20.39 14.50 2.13
N LEU A 678 19.86 13.30 2.37
CA LEU A 678 18.43 13.06 2.40
C LEU A 678 17.85 13.48 3.75
N PHE A 679 17.02 14.52 3.71
CA PHE A 679 16.20 14.95 4.83
C PHE A 679 14.76 14.45 4.64
N ALA A 680 14.06 14.27 5.74
CA ALA A 680 12.70 13.76 5.75
C ALA A 680 11.84 14.64 6.65
N GLN A 681 10.65 14.97 6.17
CA GLN A 681 9.61 15.60 6.97
C GLN A 681 8.23 15.16 6.48
N ILE A 682 7.19 15.51 7.22
CA ILE A 682 5.83 15.17 6.80
C ILE A 682 5.46 15.94 5.53
N THR A 683 4.63 15.32 4.69
CA THR A 683 3.98 16.02 3.57
C THR A 683 3.08 17.15 4.08
N PRO A 684 2.74 18.17 3.27
CA PRO A 684 1.72 19.13 3.65
C PRO A 684 0.44 18.44 4.16
N SER A 685 -0.04 18.89 5.32
CA SER A 685 -1.25 18.32 5.94
C SER A 685 -2.51 19.12 5.63
N LYS A 686 -2.35 20.25 4.93
CA LYS A 686 -3.42 21.16 4.53
C LYS A 686 -3.26 21.57 3.07
N TRP A 687 -4.37 21.88 2.41
CA TRP A 687 -4.34 22.57 1.12
C TRP A 687 -3.96 24.05 1.30
N THR A 688 -4.61 24.73 2.24
CA THR A 688 -4.35 26.13 2.60
C THR A 688 -4.20 26.32 4.12
N LYS A 689 -3.64 27.46 4.53
CA LYS A 689 -3.51 27.82 5.96
C LYS A 689 -4.87 27.90 6.69
N SER A 690 -5.94 28.25 5.97
CA SER A 690 -7.29 28.38 6.54
C SER A 690 -7.99 27.04 6.76
N ASP A 691 -7.46 25.93 6.25
CA ASP A 691 -8.09 24.63 6.46
C ASP A 691 -8.08 24.28 7.95
N PRO A 692 -9.20 23.80 8.52
CA PRO A 692 -9.37 23.71 9.96
C PRO A 692 -8.60 22.54 10.59
N LYS A 693 -8.27 21.51 9.80
CA LYS A 693 -7.65 20.26 10.30
C LYS A 693 -6.38 19.93 9.53
N LYS A 694 -5.43 19.30 10.22
CA LYS A 694 -4.24 18.69 9.62
C LYS A 694 -4.58 17.25 9.25
N VAL A 695 -4.56 16.95 7.96
CA VAL A 695 -4.89 15.62 7.46
C VAL A 695 -3.62 14.80 7.28
N LEU A 696 -3.62 13.61 7.86
CA LEU A 696 -2.63 12.57 7.59
C LEU A 696 -3.24 11.50 6.67
N PHE A 697 -2.59 11.24 5.53
CA PHE A 697 -3.01 10.16 4.64
C PHE A 697 -2.54 8.81 5.17
N LEU A 698 -3.46 7.97 5.62
CA LEU A 698 -3.17 6.61 6.03
C LEU A 698 -3.29 5.68 4.83
N GLN A 699 -2.24 4.89 4.61
CA GLN A 699 -2.18 3.86 3.59
C GLN A 699 -1.46 2.62 4.13
N GLY A 700 -1.33 1.62 3.28
CA GLY A 700 -0.70 0.33 3.59
C GLY A 700 -1.73 -0.81 3.70
N PRO A 701 -1.28 -2.07 3.54
CA PRO A 701 -2.20 -3.20 3.49
C PRO A 701 -2.76 -3.51 4.89
N SER A 702 -3.91 -4.18 4.92
CA SER A 702 -4.44 -4.81 6.12
C SER A 702 -4.21 -6.31 6.08
N LEU A 703 -4.21 -6.95 7.25
CA LEU A 703 -4.42 -8.39 7.33
C LEU A 703 -5.93 -8.67 7.24
N ILE A 704 -6.34 -9.48 6.27
CA ILE A 704 -7.73 -9.75 5.93
C ILE A 704 -7.97 -11.26 6.00
N GLY A 705 -9.05 -11.67 6.67
CA GLY A 705 -9.45 -13.06 6.77
C GLY A 705 -10.37 -13.49 5.63
N VAL A 706 -10.17 -14.72 5.15
CA VAL A 706 -10.99 -15.34 4.11
C VAL A 706 -11.69 -16.55 4.71
N ARG A 707 -13.02 -16.61 4.53
CA ARG A 707 -13.83 -17.75 4.97
C ARG A 707 -13.46 -19.02 4.22
N SER A 708 -13.64 -20.16 4.88
CA SER A 708 -13.20 -21.45 4.34
C SER A 708 -14.12 -22.57 4.79
N ASN A 709 -13.70 -23.33 5.80
CA ASN A 709 -14.49 -24.31 6.54
C ASN A 709 -14.31 -24.02 8.04
N SER A 710 -15.18 -24.56 8.89
CA SER A 710 -15.19 -24.22 10.31
C SER A 710 -13.86 -24.50 11.01
N GLU A 711 -13.15 -25.58 10.65
CA GLU A 711 -11.87 -25.94 11.27
C GLU A 711 -10.75 -24.96 10.87
N ASP A 712 -10.63 -24.66 9.58
CA ASP A 712 -9.61 -23.73 9.07
C ASP A 712 -9.89 -22.29 9.50
N GLU A 713 -11.16 -21.90 9.68
CA GLU A 713 -11.54 -20.59 10.22
C GLU A 713 -11.12 -20.44 11.69
N LEU A 714 -11.30 -21.48 12.51
CA LEU A 714 -10.84 -21.50 13.91
C LEU A 714 -9.31 -21.43 13.99
N ALA A 715 -8.61 -22.21 13.16
CA ALA A 715 -7.15 -22.19 13.07
C ALA A 715 -6.61 -20.84 12.57
N THR A 716 -7.29 -20.21 11.61
CA THR A 716 -6.98 -18.87 11.12
C THR A 716 -7.08 -17.82 12.23
N LYS A 717 -8.20 -17.81 12.96
CA LYS A 717 -8.40 -16.95 14.12
C LYS A 717 -7.35 -17.20 15.21
N ALA A 718 -6.97 -18.46 15.44
CA ALA A 718 -5.94 -18.83 16.41
C ALA A 718 -4.56 -18.25 16.06
N PHE A 719 -4.13 -18.35 14.80
CA PHE A 719 -2.87 -17.75 14.36
C PHE A 719 -2.87 -16.24 14.54
N VAL A 720 -3.95 -15.57 14.13
CA VAL A 720 -4.08 -14.10 14.27
C VAL A 720 -4.09 -13.68 15.74
N TYR A 721 -4.80 -14.42 16.60
CA TYR A 721 -4.79 -14.19 18.03
C TYR A 721 -3.38 -14.31 18.63
N TRP A 722 -2.64 -15.37 18.29
CA TRP A 722 -1.25 -15.53 18.72
C TRP A 722 -0.36 -14.38 18.23
N LEU A 723 -0.45 -14.03 16.94
CA LEU A 723 0.35 -12.97 16.33
C LEU A 723 0.22 -11.65 17.09
N LEU A 724 -0.97 -11.33 17.58
CA LEU A 724 -1.27 -10.06 18.25
C LEU A 724 -1.00 -10.09 19.76
N ASN A 725 -1.14 -11.26 20.40
CA ASN A 725 -1.16 -11.39 21.85
C ASN A 725 0.07 -12.08 22.46
N TYR A 726 0.91 -12.72 21.65
CA TYR A 726 2.18 -13.25 22.13
C TYR A 726 3.17 -12.11 22.38
N LYS A 727 3.71 -12.00 23.61
CA LYS A 727 4.58 -10.90 24.05
C LYS A 727 5.96 -11.34 24.52
N GLU A 728 6.27 -12.63 24.43
CA GLU A 728 7.61 -13.11 24.74
C GLU A 728 8.56 -12.82 23.56
N GLU A 729 9.85 -12.65 23.87
CA GLU A 729 10.88 -12.38 22.87
C GLU A 729 11.20 -13.66 22.07
N LEU A 730 11.13 -13.57 20.74
CA LEU A 730 11.56 -14.62 19.81
C LEU A 730 12.82 -14.19 19.05
N THR A 731 13.58 -15.16 18.51
CA THR A 731 14.73 -14.90 17.64
C THR A 731 14.42 -15.33 16.22
N TYR A 732 14.37 -14.36 15.29
CA TYR A 732 13.89 -14.59 13.93
C TYR A 732 15.01 -14.97 12.97
N LYS A 733 14.86 -16.13 12.31
CA LYS A 733 15.80 -16.65 11.31
C LYS A 733 15.76 -15.89 9.99
N GLN A 734 16.90 -15.81 9.31
CA GLN A 734 17.01 -15.35 7.92
C GLN A 734 16.94 -16.56 6.97
N PHE A 735 16.31 -16.37 5.80
CA PHE A 735 16.24 -17.39 4.77
C PHE A 735 16.97 -16.97 3.49
N ASP A 736 17.64 -17.93 2.85
CA ASP A 736 18.25 -17.75 1.54
C ASP A 736 17.18 -17.64 0.43
N ARG A 737 17.63 -17.45 -0.81
CA ARG A 737 16.73 -17.33 -1.97
C ARG A 737 16.00 -18.64 -2.31
N GLN A 738 16.54 -19.77 -1.90
CA GLN A 738 15.97 -21.10 -2.05
C GLN A 738 14.98 -21.43 -0.93
N GLY A 739 14.93 -20.58 0.10
CA GLY A 739 14.04 -20.68 1.23
C GLY A 739 14.59 -21.49 2.40
N ASN A 740 15.88 -21.85 2.39
CA ASN A 740 16.55 -22.53 3.50
C ASN A 740 17.00 -21.51 4.56
N ILE A 741 17.16 -21.97 5.80
CA ILE A 741 17.69 -21.14 6.89
C ILE A 741 19.17 -20.84 6.60
N GLU A 742 19.55 -19.56 6.66
CA GLU A 742 20.95 -19.16 6.63
C GLU A 742 21.56 -19.33 8.03
N GLU A 743 22.35 -20.39 8.23
CA GLU A 743 22.99 -20.67 9.52
C GLU A 743 23.83 -19.47 10.01
N GLY A 744 23.73 -19.18 11.31
CA GLY A 744 24.44 -18.06 11.94
C GLY A 744 23.88 -16.67 11.64
N LYS A 745 22.86 -16.54 10.78
CA LYS A 745 22.21 -15.25 10.49
C LYS A 745 20.84 -15.12 11.17
N SER A 746 20.61 -13.94 11.75
CA SER A 746 19.35 -13.57 12.40
C SER A 746 18.84 -12.27 11.79
N LEU A 747 17.52 -12.17 11.62
CA LEU A 747 16.85 -10.93 11.26
C LEU A 747 16.67 -10.01 12.47
N GLY A 748 16.79 -10.53 13.70
CA GLY A 748 16.61 -9.78 14.94
C GLY A 748 15.83 -10.56 15.99
N LYS A 749 15.39 -9.85 17.02
CA LYS A 749 14.61 -10.39 18.14
C LYS A 749 13.48 -9.46 18.54
N GLY A 750 12.45 -10.01 19.19
CA GLY A 750 11.31 -9.26 19.72
C GLY A 750 10.02 -10.07 19.73
N ASP A 751 8.95 -9.53 20.30
CA ASP A 751 7.61 -10.10 20.08
C ASP A 751 7.19 -9.91 18.61
N PRO A 752 6.21 -10.69 18.11
CA PRO A 752 5.85 -10.66 16.69
C PRO A 752 5.46 -9.27 16.16
N ILE A 753 4.76 -8.45 16.95
CA ILE A 753 4.29 -7.13 16.51
C ILE A 753 5.43 -6.12 16.51
N SER A 754 6.27 -6.12 17.54
CA SER A 754 7.46 -5.26 17.56
C SER A 754 8.41 -5.60 16.41
N PHE A 755 8.59 -6.88 16.11
CA PHE A 755 9.45 -7.34 15.02
C PHE A 755 8.90 -6.95 13.63
N ILE A 756 7.58 -7.08 13.40
CA ILE A 756 6.92 -6.60 12.16
C ILE A 756 7.24 -5.13 11.92
N GLN A 757 7.01 -4.29 12.94
CA GLN A 757 7.20 -2.83 12.82
C GLN A 757 8.64 -2.49 12.46
N GLN A 758 9.62 -3.12 13.11
CA GLN A 758 11.04 -2.86 12.88
C GLN A 758 11.53 -3.30 11.50
N LYS A 759 10.94 -4.34 10.89
CA LYS A 759 11.48 -4.97 9.67
C LYS A 759 10.70 -4.70 8.40
N MET A 760 9.43 -4.32 8.50
CA MET A 760 8.54 -4.25 7.33
C MET A 760 8.36 -2.83 6.77
N SER A 761 8.97 -1.81 7.40
CA SER A 761 8.78 -0.39 7.05
C SER A 761 7.34 0.10 7.14
N TYR A 762 6.60 -0.44 8.10
CA TYR A 762 5.26 -0.03 8.48
C TYR A 762 5.18 0.17 9.99
N VAL A 763 4.19 0.92 10.43
CA VAL A 763 3.84 1.12 11.82
C VAL A 763 2.51 0.43 12.09
N SER A 764 2.40 -0.28 13.21
CA SER A 764 1.13 -0.88 13.62
C SER A 764 0.31 0.15 14.37
N GLY A 765 -0.97 0.31 14.02
CA GLY A 765 -1.87 1.26 14.69
C GLY A 765 -2.32 0.84 16.10
N THR A 766 -1.44 0.19 16.87
CA THR A 766 -1.79 -0.37 18.18
C THR A 766 -1.96 0.73 19.22
N LYS A 767 -2.68 0.45 20.32
CA LYS A 767 -2.79 1.39 21.45
C LYS A 767 -1.46 1.70 22.15
N THR A 768 -0.43 0.89 21.91
CA THR A 768 0.93 1.09 22.45
C THR A 768 1.78 2.00 21.58
N LEU A 769 1.26 2.50 20.45
CA LEU A 769 1.98 3.36 19.52
C LEU A 769 2.64 4.58 20.20
N THR A 770 1.90 5.28 21.08
CA THR A 770 2.40 6.48 21.79
C THR A 770 3.51 6.17 22.78
N SER A 771 3.60 4.92 23.25
CA SER A 771 4.66 4.47 24.16
C SER A 771 5.97 4.07 23.46
N LEU A 772 5.98 3.94 22.12
CA LEU A 772 7.19 3.58 21.39
C LEU A 772 8.24 4.70 21.49
N PRO A 773 9.52 4.42 21.77
CA PRO A 773 10.57 5.43 21.74
C PRO A 773 10.68 6.12 20.36
N ASP A 774 10.98 7.41 20.32
CA ASP A 774 11.15 8.16 19.05
C ASP A 774 12.27 7.59 18.17
N ASN A 775 13.23 6.89 18.78
CA ASN A 775 14.33 6.23 18.10
C ASN A 775 14.06 4.80 17.63
N THR A 776 12.81 4.31 17.75
CA THR A 776 12.43 2.94 17.34
C THR A 776 12.88 2.60 15.91
N PHE A 777 12.93 3.61 15.02
CA PHE A 777 13.27 3.45 13.61
C PHE A 777 14.47 4.29 13.16
N GLU A 778 15.45 4.59 14.02
CA GLU A 778 16.58 5.50 13.70
C GLU A 778 17.26 5.25 12.33
N ASN A 779 17.38 3.99 11.90
CA ASN A 779 17.97 3.63 10.60
C ASN A 779 17.07 3.91 9.38
N ASN A 780 15.85 4.41 9.60
CA ASN A 780 14.89 4.79 8.58
C ASN A 780 14.26 6.15 8.96
N LYS A 781 14.87 7.23 8.47
CA LYS A 781 14.42 8.61 8.74
C LYS A 781 12.95 8.84 8.40
N TYR A 782 12.42 8.16 7.38
CA TYR A 782 11.01 8.29 6.98
C TYR A 782 10.09 7.72 8.07
N LEU A 783 10.39 6.53 8.61
CA LEU A 783 9.60 5.94 9.69
C LEU A 783 9.70 6.73 10.99
N SER A 784 10.86 7.33 11.29
CA SER A 784 11.01 8.19 12.46
C SER A 784 10.10 9.43 12.39
N VAL A 785 9.99 10.06 11.21
CA VAL A 785 9.03 11.15 10.98
C VAL A 785 7.60 10.66 11.11
N VAL A 786 7.28 9.53 10.49
CA VAL A 786 5.92 8.98 10.49
C VAL A 786 5.48 8.54 11.88
N LEU A 787 6.36 7.96 12.69
CA LEU A 787 6.04 7.63 14.08
C LEU A 787 5.59 8.88 14.84
N LYS A 788 6.28 10.01 14.69
CA LYS A 788 5.92 11.28 15.36
C LYS A 788 4.54 11.78 14.94
N GLU A 789 4.23 11.73 13.65
CA GLU A 789 2.93 12.19 13.13
C GLU A 789 1.79 11.23 13.51
N LEU A 790 2.06 9.93 13.55
CA LEU A 790 1.08 8.95 14.01
C LEU A 790 0.81 9.07 15.51
N LYS A 791 1.81 9.46 16.31
CA LYS A 791 1.58 9.84 17.72
C LYS A 791 0.74 11.12 17.81
N ALA A 792 1.07 12.15 17.02
CA ALA A 792 0.28 13.38 16.97
C ALA A 792 -1.19 13.12 16.57
N LEU A 793 -1.45 12.20 15.64
CA LEU A 793 -2.81 11.77 15.29
C LEU A 793 -3.59 11.18 16.48
N VAL A 794 -2.90 10.56 17.43
CA VAL A 794 -3.52 10.01 18.65
C VAL A 794 -3.71 11.08 19.72
N ASP A 795 -2.73 11.97 19.89
CA ASP A 795 -2.65 12.90 21.02
C ASP A 795 -3.24 14.30 20.73
N ASP A 796 -3.34 14.71 19.47
CA ASP A 796 -3.77 16.05 19.03
C ASP A 796 -5.05 15.98 18.17
N ASN A 797 -6.13 16.59 18.67
CA ASN A 797 -7.44 16.65 18.00
C ASN A 797 -7.46 17.50 16.72
N ASP A 798 -6.41 18.29 16.45
CA ASP A 798 -6.26 19.00 15.18
C ASP A 798 -5.81 18.09 14.03
N TYR A 799 -5.24 16.93 14.36
CA TYR A 799 -4.91 15.90 13.40
C TYR A 799 -6.09 14.96 13.16
N VAL A 800 -6.29 14.61 11.88
CA VAL A 800 -7.29 13.64 11.45
C VAL A 800 -6.68 12.74 10.38
N ALA A 801 -7.09 11.48 10.39
CA ALA A 801 -6.69 10.54 9.36
C ALA A 801 -7.67 10.58 8.18
N PHE A 802 -7.13 10.45 6.97
CA PHE A 802 -7.90 10.00 5.81
C PHE A 802 -7.35 8.66 5.33
N GLU A 803 -8.23 7.67 5.17
CA GLU A 803 -7.95 6.39 4.53
C GLU A 803 -9.06 6.15 3.51
N GLU A 804 -8.72 5.66 2.32
CA GLU A 804 -9.71 5.36 1.29
C GLU A 804 -10.66 4.24 1.78
N PRO A 805 -11.98 4.35 1.52
CA PRO A 805 -12.93 3.31 1.90
C PRO A 805 -12.67 2.02 1.12
N GLY A 806 -13.00 0.88 1.75
CA GLY A 806 -12.91 -0.43 1.12
C GLY A 806 -14.08 -0.68 0.18
N GLY A 807 -14.09 -0.06 -0.99
CA GLY A 807 -15.06 -0.30 -2.06
C GLY A 807 -14.51 -1.22 -3.15
N VAL A 808 -15.38 -1.96 -3.83
CA VAL A 808 -14.95 -2.79 -4.98
C VAL A 808 -14.48 -1.95 -6.17
N GLY A 809 -14.97 -0.70 -6.26
CA GLY A 809 -14.57 0.28 -7.26
C GLY A 809 -13.35 1.11 -6.88
N SER A 810 -12.85 1.07 -5.64
CA SER A 810 -11.86 2.05 -5.16
C SER A 810 -10.54 1.99 -5.94
N ASP A 811 -10.01 0.81 -6.25
CA ASP A 811 -8.78 0.68 -7.06
C ASP A 811 -8.98 1.24 -8.48
N ALA A 812 -10.13 0.99 -9.09
CA ALA A 812 -10.46 1.49 -10.42
C ALA A 812 -10.60 3.02 -10.42
N PHE A 813 -11.31 3.57 -9.42
CA PHE A 813 -11.49 5.01 -9.23
C PHE A 813 -10.15 5.72 -8.99
N ARG A 814 -9.30 5.16 -8.11
CA ARG A 814 -7.94 5.67 -7.87
C ARG A 814 -7.11 5.71 -9.15
N ASN A 815 -7.18 4.67 -9.97
CA ASN A 815 -6.49 4.61 -11.25
C ASN A 815 -7.03 5.61 -12.28
N GLN A 816 -8.33 5.90 -12.26
CA GLN A 816 -8.94 6.96 -13.07
C GLN A 816 -8.45 8.35 -12.67
N ILE A 817 -8.35 8.64 -11.36
CA ILE A 817 -7.75 9.88 -10.85
C ILE A 817 -6.30 10.02 -11.35
N LYS A 818 -5.48 8.98 -11.20
CA LYS A 818 -4.10 8.96 -11.70
C LYS A 818 -4.04 9.21 -13.21
N THR A 819 -4.93 8.57 -13.96
CA THR A 819 -5.01 8.70 -15.42
C THR A 819 -5.38 10.13 -15.84
N ALA A 820 -6.38 10.74 -15.19
CA ALA A 820 -6.81 12.10 -15.49
C ALA A 820 -5.69 13.12 -15.25
N TRP A 821 -4.97 13.00 -14.13
CA TRP A 821 -3.80 13.84 -13.83
C TRP A 821 -2.65 13.61 -14.82
N ASN A 822 -2.36 12.35 -15.15
CA ASN A 822 -1.33 12.03 -16.15
C ASN A 822 -1.65 12.63 -17.52
N GLN A 823 -2.93 12.58 -17.95
CA GLN A 823 -3.34 13.22 -19.21
C GLN A 823 -3.16 14.73 -19.14
N LYS A 824 -3.52 15.36 -18.01
CA LYS A 824 -3.31 16.80 -17.83
C LYS A 824 -1.83 17.18 -17.89
N GLN A 825 -0.95 16.40 -17.27
CA GLN A 825 0.49 16.62 -17.33
C GLN A 825 1.04 16.46 -18.76
N LYS A 826 0.60 15.42 -19.50
CA LYS A 826 1.01 15.16 -20.89
C LYS A 826 0.66 16.28 -21.86
N GLN A 827 -0.38 17.07 -21.57
CA GLN A 827 -0.66 18.29 -22.32
C GLN A 827 0.57 19.19 -22.41
N TYR A 828 1.38 19.27 -21.35
CA TYR A 828 2.56 20.12 -21.28
C TYR A 828 3.85 19.38 -21.63
N THR A 829 4.02 18.14 -21.15
CA THR A 829 5.27 17.38 -21.37
C THR A 829 5.38 16.76 -22.77
N GLU A 830 4.24 16.51 -23.42
CA GLU A 830 4.17 15.85 -24.73
C GLU A 830 3.39 16.65 -25.79
N LYS A 831 2.92 17.86 -25.46
CA LYS A 831 2.03 18.67 -26.30
C LYS A 831 0.78 17.90 -26.75
N ALA A 832 0.25 17.05 -25.86
CA ALA A 832 -1.00 16.33 -26.07
C ALA A 832 -2.21 17.30 -26.08
N ASN A 833 -3.38 16.78 -26.43
CA ASN A 833 -4.63 17.56 -26.47
C ASN A 833 -4.93 18.23 -25.12
N GLU A 834 -5.57 19.39 -25.19
CA GLU A 834 -6.00 20.12 -24.00
C GLU A 834 -6.98 19.30 -23.14
N VAL A 835 -6.69 19.24 -21.84
CA VAL A 835 -7.60 18.65 -20.85
C VAL A 835 -8.23 19.79 -20.06
N SER A 836 -9.53 20.03 -20.31
CA SER A 836 -10.36 20.96 -19.55
C SER A 836 -10.76 20.38 -18.18
N PHE A 837 -11.29 21.19 -17.27
CA PHE A 837 -11.80 20.70 -15.99
C PHE A 837 -12.96 19.71 -16.17
N ASP A 838 -13.90 19.96 -17.08
CA ASP A 838 -15.02 19.04 -17.32
C ASP A 838 -14.56 17.72 -17.96
N SER A 839 -13.57 17.77 -18.83
CA SER A 839 -12.91 16.57 -19.37
C SER A 839 -12.20 15.80 -18.27
N PHE A 840 -11.50 16.48 -17.36
CA PHE A 840 -10.87 15.87 -16.18
C PHE A 840 -11.91 15.15 -15.33
N ILE A 841 -13.03 15.80 -14.99
CA ILE A 841 -14.09 15.16 -14.20
C ILE A 841 -14.64 13.93 -14.90
N SER A 842 -14.91 14.01 -16.20
CA SER A 842 -15.42 12.88 -16.98
C SER A 842 -14.48 11.68 -16.96
N LEU A 843 -13.16 11.91 -16.92
CA LEU A 843 -12.14 10.85 -16.80
C LEU A 843 -12.08 10.23 -15.39
N THR A 844 -12.42 11.01 -14.36
CA THR A 844 -12.41 10.56 -12.96
C THR A 844 -13.68 9.82 -12.52
N GLN A 845 -14.73 9.79 -13.33
CA GLN A 845 -15.96 9.09 -12.98
C GLN A 845 -15.89 7.61 -13.34
N LEU A 846 -16.24 6.73 -12.39
CA LEU A 846 -16.60 5.37 -12.73
C LEU A 846 -17.94 5.43 -13.48
N GLY A 847 -17.94 5.02 -14.75
CA GLY A 847 -19.16 4.96 -15.54
C GLY A 847 -20.20 4.12 -14.80
N GLN A 848 -21.45 4.60 -14.71
CA GLN A 848 -22.55 3.95 -13.96
C GLN A 848 -22.95 2.55 -14.47
N ASN A 849 -22.22 1.98 -15.42
CA ASN A 849 -22.49 0.68 -15.99
C ASN A 849 -21.26 -0.22 -15.84
N LYS A 850 -21.25 -1.05 -14.79
CA LYS A 850 -20.66 -2.39 -14.80
C LYS A 850 -21.23 -3.25 -13.68
#